data_AF-M1UX70-F1
#
_entry.id   AF-M1UX70-F1
#
_cell.length_a   1.000
_cell.length_b   1.000
_cell.length_c   1.000
_cell.angle_alpha   90.00
_cell.angle_beta   90.00
_cell.angle_gamma   90.00
#
_symmetry.space_group_name_H-M   'P 1'
#
loop_
_entity.id
_entity.type
_entity.pdbx_description
1 polymer ?
#
loop_
_entity_poly.entity_id
_entity_poly.type
_entity_poly.pdbx_seq_one_letter_code
_entity_poly.pdbx_strand_id
1 'polypeptide(L)'
;MTIEASDAGGNGASAVVSAAASDGVPDSRDAVNARKSRWSAVLDWARSPWLALRTEYLQMNGSTPWFVPALSGSAIVVALLGTVVVVRAYRRRQDVQKGRVGINASAGTDPAAAQRTRRAAYRTRAPDAERLSEFGQDSEVERSISQHARTERSEKRLSVGHTCPKHIAFRVDMSVADIKAETQRIIAEERALADHISSLYELVRGGAPLLKPPLDFDHTFQLWADMEAKHAARRSSVTFPSFVSPHSDIRAASVEAQRELAKLDVELSSRADVYRVLRPIADEYEIQLRDALRRQRSSLHAPVASRESRREQLRHKRESILEQAAHDQDYDDFGRQTPLGAQAAAALGLTLEHVRYMRFTVRDLERHGAHLDDQLRERLVDLRTRIADLCIEYQRNLNEENTRLWFSAEELAGMSPTFLEGLRSRPNPAKPEELEFEVTLKYPHYFPIMKHCSVEETRRILEKLFHSRCVPENVFLLEETVRLRDEAAKLLGYPSHAAFVLEMRMANSPENVEAFLHRLSKRLDKAAHAELSELRRLKRKDNLERYGVLLGLEPDNEIRMWDLRYYMTKYEEQQLQIDHTKIAEYFPLERVLSNMLDIYQELLGLRFVHLTQGQRWHEDVRLFEVRDAQNAALLGYFYLDLHPREGKYGHAAVWPLQPSCVRPSKVQETTAPRGKVGTPSTGTSHVHRASETATNALQLNAMHSADGERQVPVAAMVANLSKSSGGRPSLLRHEEVVTLFHEFGHVMHHLCSKPRFARFSGTRVERDFVEAPSQMLENWCWDRQALERLSGHYERLAPRTPRDDGQSESAGAGAGTGGALVPEPLPSTLIERLQQTRRCLIALQTRRQIVLALFDQALHHAPTREKLEREYGADRRNSRNRSRSRASGHRNSQQQQQQQQQQQQQLSSSSEMLVDGIDTAELLALLQRRIGLVPMTPGTHMGASFGHLMSGYDAQYYGYLWSEVYACDMYAQAFADQPLDPKAGYRYRQLVLAPGGSRGANEILHDFLGREPHEDAFFRLRGL
;
A
#
# COMPACT_ATOMS: atom_id res chain seq x y z
N MET A 1 37.85 -12.33 -61.89
CA MET A 1 38.55 -11.88 -63.12
C MET A 1 37.82 -10.63 -63.56
N THR A 2 38.30 -9.46 -63.13
CA THR A 2 39.25 -8.56 -63.85
C THR A 2 38.47 -7.61 -64.77
N ILE A 3 38.58 -6.27 -64.72
CA ILE A 3 39.55 -5.38 -64.03
C ILE A 3 38.82 -4.18 -63.37
N GLU A 4 39.53 -3.53 -62.44
CA GLU A 4 39.27 -2.22 -61.81
C GLU A 4 39.05 -1.07 -62.83
N ALA A 5 38.41 0.03 -62.40
CA ALA A 5 39.11 1.30 -62.17
C ALA A 5 38.17 2.42 -61.65
N SER A 6 38.79 3.40 -61.03
CA SER A 6 38.31 4.56 -60.29
C SER A 6 37.38 5.58 -60.98
N ASP A 7 36.65 6.28 -60.10
CA ASP A 7 36.36 7.73 -60.10
C ASP A 7 35.10 8.34 -60.76
N ALA A 8 34.68 9.43 -60.09
CA ALA A 8 33.70 10.46 -60.44
C ALA A 8 32.20 10.06 -60.50
N GLY A 9 31.36 10.94 -59.94
CA GLY A 9 29.91 10.74 -59.85
C GLY A 9 29.13 11.24 -61.07
N GLY A 10 27.89 10.78 -61.20
CA GLY A 10 26.96 11.23 -62.23
C GLY A 10 25.55 10.67 -62.00
N ASN A 11 24.54 11.56 -61.95
CA ASN A 11 23.13 11.19 -61.85
C ASN A 11 22.60 10.51 -63.12
N GLY A 12 21.58 9.66 -62.97
CA GLY A 12 20.78 9.12 -64.08
C GLY A 12 20.01 7.87 -63.65
N ALA A 13 18.84 8.02 -63.04
CA ALA A 13 17.55 7.92 -63.75
C ALA A 13 17.30 6.49 -64.29
N SER A 14 16.51 5.69 -63.56
CA SER A 14 15.05 5.57 -63.75
C SER A 14 14.72 4.72 -64.98
N ALA A 15 14.55 3.40 -64.78
CA ALA A 15 13.24 2.71 -64.78
C ALA A 15 12.82 2.30 -66.22
N VAL A 16 11.86 1.41 -66.50
CA VAL A 16 10.68 0.90 -65.77
C VAL A 16 10.43 -0.57 -66.18
N VAL A 17 9.49 -1.23 -65.50
CA VAL A 17 8.55 -2.30 -65.95
C VAL A 17 8.70 -3.65 -65.24
N SER A 18 7.56 -4.13 -64.74
CA SER A 18 7.35 -5.34 -63.94
C SER A 18 6.80 -6.52 -64.75
N ALA A 19 7.08 -7.75 -64.31
CA ALA A 19 6.17 -8.89 -64.41
C ALA A 19 6.46 -9.89 -63.27
N ALA A 20 5.45 -10.66 -62.85
CA ALA A 20 5.47 -11.49 -61.64
C ALA A 20 5.65 -12.99 -61.91
N ALA A 21 6.13 -13.76 -60.91
CA ALA A 21 5.52 -15.04 -60.47
C ALA A 21 6.30 -15.77 -59.34
N SER A 22 5.53 -16.49 -58.51
CA SER A 22 5.83 -17.74 -57.76
C SER A 22 6.95 -17.84 -56.71
N ASP A 23 6.50 -18.06 -55.47
CA ASP A 23 6.85 -19.15 -54.53
C ASP A 23 8.28 -19.39 -54.02
N GLY A 24 8.41 -19.41 -52.67
CA GLY A 24 9.58 -19.96 -51.96
C GLY A 24 9.62 -19.60 -50.47
N VAL A 25 9.24 -20.52 -49.59
CA VAL A 25 9.28 -20.36 -48.11
C VAL A 25 10.74 -20.34 -47.59
N PRO A 26 11.12 -19.48 -46.63
CA PRO A 26 12.48 -19.46 -46.07
C PRO A 26 12.80 -20.63 -45.12
N ASP A 27 14.06 -21.08 -45.14
CA ASP A 27 14.55 -22.24 -44.40
C ASP A 27 15.04 -21.93 -42.96
N SER A 28 14.96 -22.97 -42.14
CA SER A 28 15.06 -23.13 -40.68
C SER A 28 16.39 -22.77 -39.98
N ARG A 29 17.14 -21.75 -40.42
CA ARG A 29 18.47 -21.43 -39.84
C ARG A 29 18.53 -20.49 -38.64
N ASP A 30 17.53 -19.64 -38.42
CA ASP A 30 17.59 -18.64 -37.32
C ASP A 30 17.21 -19.21 -35.93
N ALA A 31 16.51 -20.35 -35.87
CA ALA A 31 16.04 -20.94 -34.62
C ALA A 31 17.15 -21.59 -33.75
N VAL A 32 18.37 -21.77 -34.27
CA VAL A 32 19.46 -22.48 -33.58
C VAL A 32 20.47 -21.54 -32.92
N ASN A 33 20.70 -20.35 -33.49
CA ASN A 33 21.64 -19.37 -32.90
C ASN A 33 21.08 -18.71 -31.63
N ALA A 34 19.75 -18.58 -31.51
CA ALA A 34 19.07 -18.01 -30.34
C ALA A 34 19.17 -18.86 -29.04
N ARG A 35 19.73 -20.08 -29.09
CA ARG A 35 19.90 -20.96 -27.90
C ARG A 35 21.33 -21.09 -27.37
N LYS A 36 22.35 -20.57 -28.08
CA LYS A 36 23.75 -20.67 -27.63
C LYS A 36 24.25 -19.48 -26.79
N SER A 37 23.62 -18.31 -26.87
CA SER A 37 23.98 -17.14 -26.04
C SER A 37 23.49 -17.22 -24.58
N ARG A 38 22.55 -18.11 -24.25
CA ARG A 38 21.93 -18.21 -22.90
C ARG A 38 22.75 -19.00 -21.86
N TRP A 39 23.96 -19.47 -22.19
CA TRP A 39 24.79 -20.30 -21.29
C TRP A 39 26.22 -19.81 -21.03
N SER A 40 26.76 -18.82 -21.76
CA SER A 40 28.07 -18.24 -21.40
C SER A 40 27.98 -17.26 -20.22
N ALA A 41 26.88 -16.50 -20.12
CA ALA A 41 26.65 -15.52 -19.06
C ALA A 41 26.66 -16.10 -17.62
N VAL A 42 26.39 -17.41 -17.47
CA VAL A 42 26.40 -18.09 -16.16
C VAL A 42 27.81 -18.49 -15.71
N LEU A 43 28.78 -18.61 -16.63
CA LEU A 43 30.14 -19.05 -16.33
C LEU A 43 31.14 -17.90 -16.15
N ASP A 44 30.90 -16.73 -16.74
CA ASP A 44 31.73 -15.54 -16.51
C ASP A 44 31.45 -14.83 -15.16
N TRP A 45 30.29 -15.09 -14.54
CA TRP A 45 29.96 -14.59 -13.19
C TRP A 45 30.89 -15.11 -12.09
N ALA A 46 31.52 -16.28 -12.29
CA ALA A 46 32.44 -16.89 -11.31
C ALA A 46 33.82 -16.19 -11.20
N ARG A 47 34.01 -15.00 -11.82
CA ARG A 47 35.31 -14.33 -11.93
C ARG A 47 35.28 -12.82 -11.61
N SER A 48 34.58 -12.41 -10.54
CA SER A 48 34.66 -11.02 -10.02
C SER A 48 34.38 -10.95 -8.50
N PRO A 49 34.57 -9.79 -7.85
CA PRO A 49 35.78 -9.41 -7.12
C PRO A 49 35.84 -9.90 -5.65
N TRP A 50 35.07 -10.93 -5.28
CA TRP A 50 34.91 -11.37 -3.87
C TRP A 50 36.19 -11.88 -3.19
N LEU A 51 37.23 -12.25 -3.94
CA LEU A 51 38.51 -12.69 -3.38
C LEU A 51 39.49 -11.53 -3.09
N ALA A 52 39.29 -10.35 -3.68
CA ALA A 52 40.24 -9.23 -3.57
C ALA A 52 40.25 -8.61 -2.15
N LEU A 53 39.06 -8.39 -1.58
CA LEU A 53 38.89 -7.81 -0.24
C LEU A 53 39.47 -8.68 0.89
N ARG A 54 39.59 -9.99 0.69
CA ARG A 54 40.23 -10.90 1.66
C ARG A 54 41.76 -10.84 1.60
N THR A 55 42.32 -10.45 0.45
CA THR A 55 43.78 -10.36 0.27
C THR A 55 44.34 -9.05 0.82
N GLU A 56 43.62 -7.93 0.70
CA GLU A 56 44.01 -6.65 1.32
C GLU A 56 44.05 -6.73 2.86
N TYR A 57 43.09 -7.44 3.47
CA TYR A 57 43.05 -7.69 4.93
C TYR A 57 44.30 -8.42 5.46
N LEU A 58 44.92 -9.29 4.64
CA LEU A 58 46.12 -10.05 5.02
C LEU A 58 47.44 -9.34 4.67
N GLN A 59 47.41 -8.23 3.92
CA GLN A 59 48.62 -7.49 3.53
C GLN A 59 48.93 -6.27 4.40
N MET A 60 47.99 -5.81 5.25
CA MET A 60 48.23 -4.65 6.13
C MET A 60 48.93 -4.98 7.46
N ASN A 61 48.90 -6.24 7.93
CA ASN A 61 49.64 -6.66 9.12
C ASN A 61 51.04 -7.15 8.76
N GLY A 62 51.94 -6.20 8.50
CA GLY A 62 53.31 -6.46 8.09
C GLY A 62 54.22 -6.96 9.23
N SER A 63 54.59 -8.25 9.18
CA SER A 63 55.81 -8.75 9.82
C SER A 63 56.47 -9.83 8.94
N THR A 64 57.67 -9.52 8.46
CA THR A 64 58.54 -10.34 7.59
C THR A 64 60.00 -10.21 8.05
N PRO A 65 60.97 -11.02 7.57
CA PRO A 65 60.87 -12.35 6.91
C PRO A 65 61.82 -13.41 7.55
N TRP A 66 61.75 -14.68 7.12
CA TRP A 66 62.82 -15.38 6.35
C TRP A 66 62.69 -16.92 6.30
N PHE A 67 62.93 -17.45 5.09
CA PHE A 67 63.26 -18.82 4.66
C PHE A 67 62.26 -19.98 4.69
N VAL A 68 62.32 -20.75 3.59
CA VAL A 68 61.48 -21.88 3.13
C VAL A 68 62.42 -23.02 2.68
N PRO A 69 62.06 -24.29 2.88
CA PRO A 69 61.84 -25.22 1.75
C PRO A 69 60.54 -26.04 1.93
N ALA A 70 59.63 -26.27 0.97
CA ALA A 70 59.69 -26.68 -0.46
C ALA A 70 59.36 -28.18 -0.67
N LEU A 71 58.79 -28.51 -1.85
CA LEU A 71 58.22 -29.82 -2.33
C LEU A 71 56.76 -30.10 -1.87
N SER A 72 55.82 -30.62 -2.67
CA SER A 72 55.66 -30.82 -4.14
C SER A 72 54.17 -31.19 -4.44
N GLY A 73 53.62 -31.23 -5.67
CA GLY A 73 54.15 -30.80 -6.98
C GLY A 73 53.53 -31.43 -8.25
N SER A 74 52.21 -31.70 -8.35
CA SER A 74 51.56 -32.33 -9.55
C SER A 74 50.03 -32.12 -9.57
N ALA A 75 49.30 -31.98 -10.69
CA ALA A 75 49.65 -31.76 -12.10
C ALA A 75 48.45 -31.12 -12.87
N ILE A 76 48.64 -30.68 -14.13
CA ILE A 76 47.70 -29.84 -14.91
C ILE A 76 47.53 -30.33 -16.38
N VAL A 77 46.26 -30.53 -16.81
CA VAL A 77 45.65 -30.25 -18.16
C VAL A 77 46.00 -31.12 -19.42
N VAL A 78 45.07 -31.10 -20.41
CA VAL A 78 45.11 -31.61 -21.83
C VAL A 78 44.75 -33.12 -22.02
N ALA A 79 43.93 -33.62 -22.98
CA ALA A 79 43.04 -33.11 -24.04
C ALA A 79 41.68 -33.88 -23.99
N LEU A 80 40.57 -33.69 -24.77
CA LEU A 80 40.19 -32.98 -26.02
C LEU A 80 40.36 -33.69 -27.40
N LEU A 81 39.21 -33.98 -28.05
CA LEU A 81 38.88 -34.14 -29.50
C LEU A 81 38.46 -35.53 -30.05
N GLY A 82 37.41 -35.53 -30.88
CA GLY A 82 36.95 -36.67 -31.70
C GLY A 82 35.47 -36.56 -32.11
N THR A 83 35.18 -36.26 -33.39
CA THR A 83 33.83 -35.91 -33.86
C THR A 83 33.42 -36.70 -35.12
N VAL A 84 32.10 -36.93 -35.28
CA VAL A 84 31.34 -36.91 -36.55
C VAL A 84 31.21 -38.21 -37.41
N VAL A 85 29.93 -38.68 -37.52
CA VAL A 85 29.16 -39.06 -38.75
C VAL A 85 28.82 -40.53 -39.12
N VAL A 86 27.58 -40.69 -39.66
CA VAL A 86 26.99 -41.83 -40.44
C VAL A 86 26.54 -43.08 -39.62
N VAL A 87 25.33 -43.68 -39.77
CA VAL A 87 24.09 -43.32 -40.54
C VAL A 87 22.82 -44.03 -40.01
N ARG A 88 21.63 -43.52 -40.43
CA ARG A 88 20.27 -44.15 -40.52
C ARG A 88 20.25 -45.69 -40.71
N ALA A 89 19.22 -46.49 -40.37
CA ALA A 89 17.78 -46.35 -40.09
C ALA A 89 17.32 -47.59 -39.24
N TYR A 90 16.09 -47.74 -38.70
CA TYR A 90 14.83 -48.03 -39.42
C TYR A 90 13.63 -48.05 -38.44
N ARG A 91 12.42 -47.74 -38.91
CA ARG A 91 11.16 -47.86 -38.14
C ARG A 91 10.76 -49.34 -37.98
N ARG A 92 10.17 -49.75 -36.83
CA ARG A 92 8.79 -50.31 -36.70
C ARG A 92 8.55 -51.10 -35.40
N ARG A 93 7.33 -50.93 -34.84
CA ARG A 93 6.48 -51.94 -34.14
C ARG A 93 7.04 -52.57 -32.85
N GLN A 94 6.23 -53.19 -31.98
CA GLN A 94 4.84 -52.95 -31.53
C GLN A 94 4.71 -53.61 -30.14
N ASP A 95 3.78 -53.10 -29.32
CA ASP A 95 2.96 -53.82 -28.33
C ASP A 95 3.48 -55.08 -27.58
N VAL A 96 3.30 -55.03 -26.24
CA VAL A 96 2.97 -56.18 -25.35
C VAL A 96 4.17 -57.13 -25.07
N GLN A 97 4.49 -57.52 -23.82
CA GLN A 97 3.59 -58.15 -22.86
C GLN A 97 3.98 -57.97 -21.38
N LYS A 98 2.97 -58.08 -20.50
CA LYS A 98 3.10 -58.12 -19.03
C LYS A 98 3.41 -59.55 -18.53
N GLY A 99 4.14 -59.66 -17.42
CA GLY A 99 3.63 -60.41 -16.25
C GLY A 99 4.44 -61.58 -15.66
N ARG A 100 4.53 -61.55 -14.31
CA ARG A 100 4.65 -62.67 -13.33
C ARG A 100 5.92 -63.55 -13.37
N VAL A 101 6.77 -63.57 -12.32
CA VAL A 101 6.63 -64.06 -10.91
C VAL A 101 7.14 -65.51 -10.73
N GLY A 102 8.08 -65.66 -9.78
CA GLY A 102 8.66 -66.90 -9.23
C GLY A 102 9.84 -66.50 -8.33
N ILE A 103 9.71 -66.32 -7.01
CA ILE A 103 9.46 -67.29 -5.90
C ILE A 103 10.68 -68.17 -5.59
N ASN A 104 11.38 -67.82 -4.51
CA ASN A 104 11.74 -68.67 -3.35
C ASN A 104 12.51 -67.76 -2.35
N ALA A 105 12.22 -67.58 -1.06
CA ALA A 105 11.60 -68.37 0.02
C ALA A 105 12.65 -68.73 1.10
N SER A 106 12.51 -68.13 2.28
CA SER A 106 12.98 -68.70 3.55
C SER A 106 12.12 -68.14 4.70
N ALA A 107 11.82 -68.98 5.68
CA ALA A 107 11.01 -68.64 6.86
C ALA A 107 11.46 -69.51 8.04
N GLY A 108 11.36 -68.99 9.26
CA GLY A 108 11.67 -69.75 10.47
C GLY A 108 11.76 -68.91 11.74
N THR A 109 10.74 -69.00 12.59
CA THR A 109 10.79 -68.72 14.03
C THR A 109 9.95 -69.76 14.76
N ASP A 110 10.32 -70.05 16.02
CA ASP A 110 10.05 -71.28 16.75
C ASP A 110 8.72 -71.28 17.58
N PRO A 111 7.96 -72.40 17.64
CA PRO A 111 6.82 -72.57 18.53
C PRO A 111 6.97 -73.70 19.58
N ALA A 112 6.68 -73.39 20.86
CA ALA A 112 6.53 -74.38 21.94
C ALA A 112 5.08 -74.92 22.07
N ALA A 113 4.92 -76.11 22.65
CA ALA A 113 3.69 -76.90 22.56
C ALA A 113 3.02 -77.25 23.92
N ALA A 114 1.70 -77.46 23.93
CA ALA A 114 0.99 -78.45 24.76
C ALA A 114 -0.48 -78.65 24.32
N GLN A 115 -1.06 -79.83 24.61
CA GLN A 115 -2.37 -80.29 24.11
C GLN A 115 -3.47 -80.34 25.19
N ARG A 116 -4.76 -80.43 24.79
CA ARG A 116 -5.66 -81.54 25.24
C ARG A 116 -7.01 -81.65 24.49
N THR A 117 -7.20 -82.86 23.97
CA THR A 117 -8.37 -83.60 23.46
C THR A 117 -9.70 -83.57 24.26
N ARG A 118 -10.88 -83.60 23.58
CA ARG A 118 -11.82 -84.77 23.36
C ARG A 118 -13.31 -84.40 23.05
N ARG A 119 -13.95 -85.21 22.16
CA ARG A 119 -15.41 -85.46 21.95
C ARG A 119 -16.30 -84.26 21.54
N ALA A 120 -17.30 -84.31 20.63
CA ALA A 120 -18.23 -85.34 20.11
C ALA A 120 -19.41 -85.75 21.03
N ALA A 121 -20.64 -85.27 20.77
CA ALA A 121 -21.64 -85.96 19.92
C ALA A 121 -23.12 -85.51 20.11
N TYR A 122 -23.96 -85.90 19.13
CA TYR A 122 -25.43 -86.13 19.14
C TYR A 122 -26.49 -85.00 18.92
N ARG A 123 -27.19 -85.17 17.76
CA ARG A 123 -28.62 -84.99 17.38
C ARG A 123 -29.55 -84.23 18.36
N THR A 124 -30.50 -83.38 17.94
CA THR A 124 -31.66 -83.57 17.00
C THR A 124 -32.23 -82.16 16.64
N ARG A 125 -33.18 -81.87 15.72
CA ARG A 125 -33.98 -82.56 14.67
C ARG A 125 -34.50 -81.45 13.71
N ALA A 126 -34.75 -81.76 12.43
CA ALA A 126 -35.81 -81.08 11.65
C ALA A 126 -37.13 -81.88 11.80
N PRO A 127 -38.32 -81.28 11.64
CA PRO A 127 -38.93 -81.03 10.30
C PRO A 127 -39.68 -79.66 10.21
N ASP A 128 -40.40 -79.26 9.15
CA ASP A 128 -40.29 -79.32 7.66
C ASP A 128 -41.42 -78.42 7.06
N ALA A 129 -41.45 -78.20 5.73
CA ALA A 129 -42.56 -77.61 4.91
C ALA A 129 -42.87 -76.09 5.09
N GLU A 130 -43.45 -75.34 4.12
CA GLU A 130 -43.55 -75.47 2.65
C GLU A 130 -43.89 -74.08 2.01
N ARG A 131 -43.57 -73.92 0.72
CA ARG A 131 -44.27 -73.15 -0.36
C ARG A 131 -45.04 -71.82 -0.12
N LEU A 132 -44.84 -70.96 -1.13
CA LEU A 132 -45.77 -70.05 -1.83
C LEU A 132 -45.95 -68.60 -1.35
N SER A 133 -45.76 -67.73 -2.36
CA SER A 133 -46.20 -66.36 -2.58
C SER A 133 -47.40 -65.82 -1.79
N GLU A 134 -47.29 -64.57 -1.32
CA GLU A 134 -48.26 -63.50 -1.64
C GLU A 134 -47.71 -62.08 -1.42
N PHE A 135 -48.49 -61.08 -1.83
CA PHE A 135 -48.15 -59.65 -1.92
C PHE A 135 -48.07 -58.92 -0.57
N GLY A 136 -47.41 -57.75 -0.55
CA GLY A 136 -47.72 -56.69 0.43
C GLY A 136 -46.54 -55.80 0.84
N GLN A 137 -46.38 -54.64 0.20
CA GLN A 137 -45.58 -53.54 0.76
C GLN A 137 -46.42 -52.81 1.82
N ASP A 138 -45.86 -52.52 3.00
CA ASP A 138 -45.43 -51.14 3.32
C ASP A 138 -44.83 -50.93 4.72
N SER A 139 -44.03 -49.86 4.83
CA SER A 139 -43.59 -49.18 6.06
C SER A 139 -42.74 -49.97 7.10
N GLU A 140 -41.42 -49.71 7.15
CA GLU A 140 -40.63 -49.38 8.36
C GLU A 140 -39.09 -49.35 8.11
N VAL A 141 -38.61 -48.64 7.07
CA VAL A 141 -37.15 -48.48 6.83
C VAL A 141 -36.66 -47.02 6.93
N GLU A 142 -37.53 -46.01 6.77
CA GLU A 142 -37.13 -44.59 6.82
C GLU A 142 -37.03 -43.96 8.23
N ARG A 143 -37.25 -44.71 9.32
CA ARG A 143 -37.16 -44.16 10.70
C ARG A 143 -35.84 -44.41 11.43
N SER A 144 -34.97 -45.31 10.96
CA SER A 144 -33.71 -45.65 11.67
C SER A 144 -32.51 -44.76 11.28
N ILE A 145 -32.52 -44.16 10.08
CA ILE A 145 -31.37 -43.39 9.56
C ILE A 145 -31.28 -41.97 10.18
N SER A 146 -32.37 -41.43 10.75
CA SER A 146 -32.38 -40.08 11.35
C SER A 146 -31.85 -39.98 12.79
N GLN A 147 -31.35 -41.07 13.39
CA GLN A 147 -30.91 -41.08 14.80
C GLN A 147 -29.40 -41.30 15.04
N HIS A 148 -28.61 -41.66 14.03
CA HIS A 148 -27.15 -41.82 14.17
C HIS A 148 -26.31 -40.64 13.63
N ALA A 149 -26.93 -39.62 13.04
CA ALA A 149 -26.26 -38.40 12.56
C ALA A 149 -26.31 -37.23 13.58
N ARG A 150 -26.48 -37.51 14.88
CA ARG A 150 -26.67 -36.49 15.94
C ARG A 150 -25.68 -36.54 17.10
N THR A 151 -24.63 -37.36 17.01
CA THR A 151 -23.74 -37.64 18.15
C THR A 151 -22.23 -37.42 17.90
N GLU A 152 -21.85 -36.75 16.83
CA GLU A 152 -20.47 -36.25 16.58
C GLU A 152 -20.45 -34.74 16.26
N ARG A 153 -21.14 -33.94 17.08
CA ARG A 153 -20.97 -32.48 17.16
C ARG A 153 -20.88 -32.04 18.62
N SER A 154 -19.73 -32.28 19.24
CA SER A 154 -19.43 -31.81 20.60
C SER A 154 -18.00 -31.25 20.75
N GLU A 155 -17.45 -30.66 19.69
CA GLU A 155 -16.43 -29.63 19.88
C GLU A 155 -17.08 -28.45 20.62
N LYS A 156 -16.48 -28.05 21.75
CA LYS A 156 -16.98 -26.96 22.59
C LYS A 156 -16.82 -25.62 21.87
N ARG A 157 -17.80 -25.23 21.05
CA ARG A 157 -18.06 -23.81 20.80
C ARG A 157 -18.42 -23.16 22.13
N LEU A 158 -17.55 -22.26 22.60
CA LEU A 158 -17.87 -21.31 23.65
C LEU A 158 -18.93 -20.33 23.12
N SER A 159 -20.19 -20.72 23.23
CA SER A 159 -21.34 -19.89 22.88
C SER A 159 -21.64 -18.90 24.00
N VAL A 160 -20.77 -17.90 24.15
CA VAL A 160 -21.17 -16.63 24.76
C VAL A 160 -22.21 -16.00 23.83
N GLY A 161 -23.32 -15.50 24.40
CA GLY A 161 -24.51 -15.07 23.65
C GLY A 161 -24.34 -13.73 22.94
N HIS A 162 -23.67 -13.73 21.78
CA HIS A 162 -23.43 -12.52 21.00
C HIS A 162 -24.55 -12.25 19.97
N THR A 163 -25.48 -11.35 20.27
CA THR A 163 -26.21 -10.64 19.20
C THR A 163 -25.37 -9.46 18.71
N CYS A 164 -24.96 -9.47 17.45
CA CYS A 164 -24.24 -8.35 16.84
C CYS A 164 -25.18 -7.11 16.78
N PRO A 165 -24.68 -5.87 16.99
CA PRO A 165 -25.47 -4.67 16.73
C PRO A 165 -26.05 -4.70 15.31
N LYS A 166 -27.37 -4.51 15.18
CA LYS A 166 -28.15 -4.69 13.93
C LYS A 166 -27.64 -3.87 12.72
N HIS A 167 -26.81 -2.86 12.98
CA HIS A 167 -26.24 -1.97 11.98
C HIS A 167 -24.93 -2.48 11.36
N ILE A 168 -24.26 -3.45 11.99
CA ILE A 168 -23.03 -4.07 11.46
C ILE A 168 -23.44 -5.21 10.51
N ALA A 169 -23.33 -4.97 9.20
CA ALA A 169 -23.58 -5.98 8.16
C ALA A 169 -22.31 -6.76 7.77
N PHE A 170 -21.15 -6.25 8.13
CA PHE A 170 -19.87 -6.93 8.04
C PHE A 170 -19.82 -8.18 8.96
N ARG A 171 -19.30 -9.29 8.45
CA ARG A 171 -19.22 -10.58 9.15
C ARG A 171 -17.76 -11.04 9.34
N VAL A 172 -17.52 -11.72 10.47
CA VAL A 172 -16.20 -12.20 10.89
C VAL A 172 -16.19 -13.70 11.23
N ASP A 173 -17.36 -14.33 11.18
CA ASP A 173 -17.65 -15.72 11.57
C ASP A 173 -17.77 -16.67 10.36
N MET A 174 -17.34 -16.23 9.17
CA MET A 174 -17.46 -16.96 7.92
C MET A 174 -16.44 -18.10 7.81
N SER A 175 -16.90 -19.30 7.45
CA SER A 175 -16.01 -20.43 7.13
C SER A 175 -15.35 -20.26 5.76
N VAL A 176 -14.35 -21.10 5.46
CA VAL A 176 -13.74 -21.21 4.11
C VAL A 176 -14.79 -21.45 3.01
N ALA A 177 -15.86 -22.20 3.30
CA ALA A 177 -16.94 -22.44 2.35
C ALA A 177 -17.82 -21.20 2.16
N ASP A 178 -18.14 -20.48 3.24
CA ASP A 178 -18.92 -19.24 3.19
C ASP A 178 -18.18 -18.14 2.44
N ILE A 179 -16.86 -18.00 2.66
CA ILE A 179 -16.01 -17.03 1.95
C ILE A 179 -16.07 -17.28 0.44
N LYS A 180 -15.87 -18.53 0.01
CA LYS A 180 -15.92 -18.92 -1.41
C LYS A 180 -17.32 -18.67 -2.01
N ALA A 181 -18.37 -19.12 -1.33
CA ALA A 181 -19.75 -18.97 -1.81
C ALA A 181 -20.18 -17.50 -1.92
N GLU A 182 -19.84 -16.67 -0.92
CA GLU A 182 -20.19 -15.26 -0.92
C GLU A 182 -19.40 -14.46 -1.96
N THR A 183 -18.12 -14.78 -2.16
CA THR A 183 -17.30 -14.20 -3.23
C THR A 183 -17.93 -14.43 -4.61
N GLN A 184 -18.38 -15.66 -4.89
CA GLN A 184 -19.02 -15.99 -6.17
C GLN A 184 -20.40 -15.32 -6.33
N ARG A 185 -21.15 -15.08 -5.25
CA ARG A 185 -22.38 -14.26 -5.30
C ARG A 185 -22.09 -12.81 -5.66
N ILE A 186 -21.10 -12.19 -5.01
CA ILE A 186 -20.67 -10.81 -5.30
C ILE A 186 -20.30 -10.68 -6.79
N ILE A 187 -19.48 -11.61 -7.31
CA ILE A 187 -19.09 -11.67 -8.73
C ILE A 187 -20.31 -11.78 -9.66
N ALA A 188 -21.23 -12.70 -9.36
CA ALA A 188 -22.42 -12.91 -10.20
C ALA A 188 -23.36 -11.69 -10.20
N GLU A 189 -23.57 -11.07 -9.03
CA GLU A 189 -24.44 -9.90 -8.87
C GLU A 189 -23.88 -8.64 -9.55
N GLU A 190 -22.57 -8.38 -9.45
CA GLU A 190 -21.94 -7.22 -10.10
C GLU A 190 -21.84 -7.39 -11.63
N ARG A 191 -21.51 -8.59 -12.13
CA ARG A 191 -21.57 -8.88 -13.57
C ARG A 191 -22.98 -8.72 -14.14
N ALA A 192 -23.99 -9.26 -13.45
CA ALA A 192 -25.39 -9.13 -13.89
C ALA A 192 -25.84 -7.67 -13.98
N LEU A 193 -25.36 -6.78 -13.11
CA LEU A 193 -25.62 -5.34 -13.22
C LEU A 193 -24.89 -4.70 -14.42
N ALA A 194 -23.62 -5.03 -14.66
CA ALA A 194 -22.88 -4.53 -15.81
C ALA A 194 -23.51 -4.99 -17.14
N ASP A 195 -23.94 -6.24 -17.21
CA ASP A 195 -24.67 -6.79 -18.37
C ASP A 195 -26.06 -6.14 -18.53
N HIS A 196 -26.75 -5.83 -17.42
CA HIS A 196 -28.00 -5.08 -17.47
C HIS A 196 -27.79 -3.67 -18.02
N ILE A 197 -26.83 -2.90 -17.51
CA ILE A 197 -26.52 -1.55 -18.01
C ILE A 197 -26.09 -1.60 -19.48
N SER A 198 -25.24 -2.56 -19.85
CA SER A 198 -24.86 -2.79 -21.25
C SER A 198 -26.07 -3.05 -22.15
N SER A 199 -27.06 -3.83 -21.70
CA SER A 199 -28.27 -4.12 -22.47
C SER A 199 -29.12 -2.88 -22.80
N LEU A 200 -28.95 -1.78 -22.05
CA LEU A 200 -29.61 -0.49 -22.34
C LEU A 200 -29.06 0.16 -23.63
N TYR A 201 -27.88 -0.26 -24.12
CA TYR A 201 -27.26 0.28 -25.33
C TYR A 201 -28.11 0.11 -26.59
N GLU A 202 -28.77 -1.04 -26.75
CA GLU A 202 -29.63 -1.30 -27.91
C GLU A 202 -30.87 -0.38 -27.94
N LEU A 203 -31.32 0.07 -26.76
CA LEU A 203 -32.41 1.03 -26.60
C LEU A 203 -31.96 2.46 -26.95
N VAL A 204 -30.70 2.81 -26.69
CA VAL A 204 -30.07 4.08 -27.09
C VAL A 204 -29.77 4.12 -28.59
N ARG A 205 -29.26 3.03 -29.15
CA ARG A 205 -28.76 2.96 -30.54
C ARG A 205 -29.86 2.81 -31.59
N GLY A 206 -30.98 2.15 -31.25
CA GLY A 206 -32.01 1.76 -32.21
C GLY A 206 -32.84 2.90 -32.81
N GLY A 207 -32.61 4.16 -32.43
CA GLY A 207 -33.45 5.29 -32.84
C GLY A 207 -34.91 5.17 -32.37
N ALA A 208 -35.18 4.26 -31.43
CA ALA A 208 -36.46 4.17 -30.76
C ALA A 208 -36.75 5.53 -30.10
N PRO A 209 -37.98 6.06 -30.22
CA PRO A 209 -38.34 7.26 -29.48
C PRO A 209 -38.05 7.00 -28.01
N LEU A 210 -37.26 7.89 -27.40
CA LEU A 210 -36.80 7.85 -26.00
C LEU A 210 -37.77 7.04 -25.15
N LEU A 211 -37.26 5.97 -24.53
CA LEU A 211 -38.04 5.17 -23.58
C LEU A 211 -38.83 6.11 -22.66
N LYS A 212 -40.02 5.67 -22.25
CA LYS A 212 -40.78 6.35 -21.21
C LYS A 212 -40.77 5.48 -19.96
N PRO A 213 -40.07 5.86 -18.88
CA PRO A 213 -39.24 7.08 -18.73
C PRO A 213 -37.91 7.02 -19.51
N PRO A 214 -37.30 8.19 -19.84
CA PRO A 214 -36.00 8.24 -20.51
C PRO A 214 -34.90 7.69 -19.62
N LEU A 215 -33.77 7.28 -20.22
CA LEU A 215 -32.59 6.88 -19.46
C LEU A 215 -32.01 8.10 -18.73
N ASP A 216 -32.00 8.03 -17.42
CA ASP A 216 -31.55 9.08 -16.51
C ASP A 216 -30.53 8.52 -15.49
N PHE A 217 -30.14 9.33 -14.50
CA PHE A 217 -29.22 8.93 -13.44
C PHE A 217 -29.74 7.71 -12.64
N ASP A 218 -31.05 7.63 -12.37
CA ASP A 218 -31.65 6.58 -11.54
C ASP A 218 -31.63 5.22 -12.25
N HIS A 219 -31.87 5.21 -13.56
CA HIS A 219 -31.84 4.00 -14.38
C HIS A 219 -30.41 3.52 -14.72
N THR A 220 -29.36 4.24 -14.31
CA THR A 220 -27.97 3.94 -14.67
C THR A 220 -26.99 4.06 -13.51
N PHE A 221 -26.57 5.28 -13.17
CA PHE A 221 -25.54 5.56 -12.17
C PHE A 221 -26.00 5.20 -10.74
N GLN A 222 -27.28 5.40 -10.40
CA GLN A 222 -27.82 5.04 -9.08
C GLN A 222 -27.80 3.51 -8.85
N LEU A 223 -28.11 2.70 -9.87
CA LEU A 223 -28.02 1.24 -9.78
C LEU A 223 -26.59 0.78 -9.44
N TRP A 224 -25.57 1.41 -10.02
CA TRP A 224 -24.17 1.15 -9.70
C TRP A 224 -23.83 1.58 -8.27
N ALA A 225 -24.30 2.76 -7.86
CA ALA A 225 -24.05 3.29 -6.51
C ALA A 225 -24.71 2.45 -5.41
N ASP A 226 -25.92 1.94 -5.66
CA ASP A 226 -26.64 1.03 -4.76
C ASP A 226 -25.91 -0.31 -4.62
N MET A 227 -25.33 -0.81 -5.72
CA MET A 227 -24.50 -2.03 -5.71
C MET A 227 -23.22 -1.81 -4.90
N GLU A 228 -22.51 -0.70 -5.08
CA GLU A 228 -21.33 -0.34 -4.27
C GLU A 228 -21.67 -0.33 -2.77
N ALA A 229 -22.77 0.32 -2.38
CA ALA A 229 -23.21 0.41 -0.99
C ALA A 229 -23.57 -0.97 -0.39
N LYS A 230 -24.34 -1.77 -1.15
CA LYS A 230 -24.72 -3.15 -0.79
C LYS A 230 -23.50 -4.05 -0.63
N HIS A 231 -22.50 -3.91 -1.49
CA HIS A 231 -21.37 -4.84 -1.57
C HIS A 231 -20.18 -4.49 -0.69
N ALA A 232 -20.01 -3.23 -0.29
CA ALA A 232 -18.84 -2.81 0.50
C ALA A 232 -18.63 -3.69 1.77
N ALA A 233 -19.67 -3.91 2.59
CA ALA A 233 -19.55 -4.75 3.78
C ALA A 233 -19.38 -6.25 3.44
N ARG A 234 -19.97 -6.73 2.34
CA ARG A 234 -19.87 -8.12 1.86
C ARG A 234 -18.45 -8.43 1.37
N ARG A 235 -17.89 -7.54 0.53
CA ARG A 235 -16.49 -7.57 0.05
C ARG A 235 -15.52 -7.51 1.24
N SER A 236 -15.71 -6.63 2.22
CA SER A 236 -14.91 -6.61 3.45
C SER A 236 -14.97 -7.94 4.21
N SER A 237 -16.15 -8.56 4.33
CA SER A 237 -16.32 -9.84 5.06
C SER A 237 -15.54 -11.00 4.47
N VAL A 238 -15.30 -11.01 3.14
CA VAL A 238 -14.50 -12.05 2.47
C VAL A 238 -13.02 -11.68 2.32
N THR A 239 -12.66 -10.40 2.32
CA THR A 239 -11.27 -9.94 2.06
C THR A 239 -10.49 -9.55 3.32
N PHE A 240 -11.13 -9.04 4.37
CA PHE A 240 -10.46 -8.64 5.61
C PHE A 240 -9.86 -9.80 6.43
N PRO A 241 -10.46 -11.01 6.48
CA PRO A 241 -9.90 -12.11 7.29
C PRO A 241 -8.45 -12.47 6.97
N SER A 242 -7.98 -12.26 5.73
CA SER A 242 -6.58 -12.40 5.33
C SER A 242 -5.57 -11.65 6.21
N PHE A 243 -5.96 -10.49 6.77
CA PHE A 243 -5.09 -9.62 7.56
C PHE A 243 -5.12 -9.91 9.06
N VAL A 244 -6.14 -10.60 9.58
CA VAL A 244 -6.38 -10.67 11.03
C VAL A 244 -6.80 -12.03 11.57
N SER A 245 -7.29 -12.95 10.73
CA SER A 245 -7.78 -14.25 11.20
C SER A 245 -6.63 -15.07 11.79
N PRO A 246 -6.79 -15.66 13.00
CA PRO A 246 -5.78 -16.59 13.53
C PRO A 246 -5.67 -17.87 12.68
N HIS A 247 -6.73 -18.25 11.95
CA HIS A 247 -6.79 -19.48 11.16
C HIS A 247 -6.22 -19.29 9.75
N SER A 248 -5.19 -20.08 9.40
CA SER A 248 -4.43 -19.97 8.15
C SER A 248 -5.22 -20.35 6.89
N ASP A 249 -6.15 -21.30 7.00
CA ASP A 249 -7.07 -21.72 5.94
C ASP A 249 -8.10 -20.62 5.60
N ILE A 250 -8.63 -19.94 6.62
CA ILE A 250 -9.48 -18.75 6.46
C ILE A 250 -8.68 -17.62 5.79
N ARG A 251 -7.43 -17.38 6.21
CA ARG A 251 -6.56 -16.39 5.54
C ARG A 251 -6.35 -16.75 4.07
N ALA A 252 -6.02 -18.00 3.76
CA ALA A 252 -5.80 -18.45 2.38
C ALA A 252 -7.06 -18.32 1.51
N ALA A 253 -8.23 -18.67 2.03
CA ALA A 253 -9.51 -18.48 1.34
C ALA A 253 -9.82 -17.00 1.09
N SER A 254 -9.47 -16.13 2.04
CA SER A 254 -9.66 -14.68 1.95
C SER A 254 -8.70 -14.03 0.94
N VAL A 255 -7.45 -14.50 0.84
CA VAL A 255 -6.50 -14.09 -0.21
C VAL A 255 -6.98 -14.49 -1.60
N GLU A 256 -7.55 -15.69 -1.76
CA GLU A 256 -8.15 -16.08 -3.05
C GLU A 256 -9.39 -15.24 -3.38
N ALA A 257 -10.21 -14.89 -2.38
CA ALA A 257 -11.33 -13.97 -2.57
C ALA A 257 -10.87 -12.56 -3.02
N GLN A 258 -9.79 -12.03 -2.43
CA GLN A 258 -9.17 -10.78 -2.90
C GLN A 258 -8.73 -10.88 -4.36
N ARG A 259 -8.08 -11.97 -4.76
CA ARG A 259 -7.63 -12.20 -6.14
C ARG A 259 -8.80 -12.24 -7.12
N GLU A 260 -9.87 -12.97 -6.81
CA GLU A 260 -11.03 -13.09 -7.68
C GLU A 260 -11.80 -11.77 -7.81
N LEU A 261 -11.97 -11.02 -6.71
CA LEU A 261 -12.59 -9.70 -6.74
C LEU A 261 -11.73 -8.65 -7.46
N ALA A 262 -10.41 -8.71 -7.34
CA ALA A 262 -9.51 -7.81 -8.09
C ALA A 262 -9.56 -8.07 -9.60
N LYS A 263 -9.70 -9.33 -10.05
CA LYS A 263 -9.95 -9.66 -11.46
C LYS A 263 -11.28 -9.05 -11.95
N LEU A 264 -12.33 -9.18 -11.14
CA LEU A 264 -13.64 -8.59 -11.44
C LEU A 264 -13.57 -7.06 -11.55
N ASP A 265 -12.85 -6.39 -10.63
CA ASP A 265 -12.70 -4.93 -10.67
C ASP A 265 -12.02 -4.47 -11.98
N VAL A 266 -11.03 -5.21 -12.49
CA VAL A 266 -10.38 -4.95 -13.79
C VAL A 266 -11.30 -5.26 -14.98
N GLU A 267 -12.06 -6.35 -14.91
CA GLU A 267 -13.06 -6.72 -15.93
C GLU A 267 -14.13 -5.62 -16.07
N LEU A 268 -14.78 -5.24 -14.97
CA LEU A 268 -15.88 -4.29 -14.98
C LEU A 268 -15.43 -2.88 -15.36
N SER A 269 -14.25 -2.43 -14.89
CA SER A 269 -13.73 -1.10 -15.22
C SER A 269 -13.28 -0.94 -16.68
N SER A 270 -13.07 -2.03 -17.42
CA SER A 270 -12.66 -1.99 -18.83
C SER A 270 -13.79 -2.25 -19.84
N ARG A 271 -15.04 -2.45 -19.37
CA ARG A 271 -16.25 -2.72 -20.19
C ARG A 271 -16.57 -1.58 -21.17
N ALA A 272 -16.22 -1.78 -22.44
CA ALA A 272 -16.49 -0.85 -23.55
C ALA A 272 -17.98 -0.52 -23.74
N ASP A 273 -18.80 -1.55 -23.58
CA ASP A 273 -20.25 -1.54 -23.76
C ASP A 273 -20.97 -0.76 -22.64
N VAL A 274 -20.57 -0.97 -21.38
CA VAL A 274 -21.03 -0.14 -20.26
C VAL A 274 -20.64 1.33 -20.46
N TYR A 275 -19.40 1.60 -20.88
CA TYR A 275 -18.94 2.96 -21.18
C TYR A 275 -19.75 3.63 -22.31
N ARG A 276 -20.08 2.89 -23.39
CA ARG A 276 -20.93 3.39 -24.50
C ARG A 276 -22.34 3.78 -24.08
N VAL A 277 -22.85 3.27 -22.96
CA VAL A 277 -24.14 3.68 -22.36
C VAL A 277 -23.96 4.88 -21.45
N LEU A 278 -22.99 4.82 -20.52
CA LEU A 278 -22.84 5.84 -19.48
C LEU A 278 -22.27 7.17 -19.99
N ARG A 279 -21.38 7.14 -21.00
CA ARG A 279 -20.73 8.36 -21.51
C ARG A 279 -21.72 9.35 -22.16
N PRO A 280 -22.59 8.97 -23.11
CA PRO A 280 -23.54 9.90 -23.72
C PRO A 280 -24.52 10.52 -22.71
N ILE A 281 -24.97 9.74 -21.71
CA ILE A 281 -25.84 10.22 -20.64
C ILE A 281 -25.11 11.26 -19.78
N ALA A 282 -23.84 11.02 -19.46
CA ALA A 282 -23.02 11.99 -18.74
C ALA A 282 -22.78 13.27 -19.55
N ASP A 283 -22.47 13.17 -20.84
CA ASP A 283 -22.32 14.32 -21.74
C ASP A 283 -23.61 15.16 -21.82
N GLU A 284 -24.79 14.51 -21.88
CA GLU A 284 -26.07 15.22 -21.87
C GLU A 284 -26.30 15.97 -20.55
N TYR A 285 -26.08 15.31 -19.40
CA TYR A 285 -26.17 15.97 -18.10
C TYR A 285 -25.18 17.13 -17.96
N GLU A 286 -23.95 17.00 -18.48
CA GLU A 286 -23.00 18.11 -18.49
C GLU A 286 -23.51 19.30 -19.32
N ILE A 287 -24.04 19.07 -20.53
CA ILE A 287 -24.65 20.12 -21.36
C ILE A 287 -25.81 20.79 -20.62
N GLN A 288 -26.72 20.01 -20.02
CA GLN A 288 -27.84 20.52 -19.25
C GLN A 288 -27.39 21.35 -18.03
N LEU A 289 -26.31 20.94 -17.33
CA LEU A 289 -25.67 21.69 -16.25
C LEU A 289 -25.05 23.00 -16.76
N ARG A 290 -24.35 22.98 -17.92
CA ARG A 290 -23.77 24.19 -18.52
C ARG A 290 -24.86 25.23 -18.81
N ASP A 291 -25.99 24.81 -19.37
CA ASP A 291 -27.11 25.70 -19.67
C ASP A 291 -27.91 26.12 -18.43
N ALA A 292 -28.04 25.26 -17.42
CA ALA A 292 -28.60 25.65 -16.13
C ALA A 292 -27.75 26.74 -15.45
N LEU A 293 -26.41 26.60 -15.42
CA LEU A 293 -25.50 27.63 -14.91
C LEU A 293 -25.59 28.94 -15.70
N ARG A 294 -25.63 28.86 -17.05
CA ARG A 294 -25.83 30.06 -17.89
C ARG A 294 -27.12 30.79 -17.55
N ARG A 295 -28.23 30.06 -17.33
CA ARG A 295 -29.51 30.63 -16.88
C ARG A 295 -29.40 31.29 -15.51
N GLN A 296 -28.76 30.65 -14.52
CA GLN A 296 -28.57 31.25 -13.18
C GLN A 296 -27.64 32.47 -13.18
N ARG A 297 -26.57 32.46 -14.00
CA ARG A 297 -25.72 33.64 -14.17
C ARG A 297 -26.46 34.79 -14.84
N SER A 298 -27.36 34.49 -15.78
CA SER A 298 -28.18 35.49 -16.47
C SER A 298 -29.26 36.09 -15.56
N SER A 299 -29.88 35.31 -14.68
CA SER A 299 -30.89 35.79 -13.73
C SER A 299 -30.32 36.77 -12.70
N LEU A 300 -29.05 36.59 -12.28
CA LEU A 300 -28.32 37.54 -11.45
C LEU A 300 -28.07 38.92 -12.10
N HIS A 301 -28.19 39.02 -13.43
CA HIS A 301 -27.96 40.25 -14.19
C HIS A 301 -29.27 40.95 -14.66
N ALA A 302 -30.44 40.49 -14.21
CA ALA A 302 -31.73 41.10 -14.56
C ALA A 302 -31.82 42.59 -14.10
N PRO A 303 -32.47 43.48 -14.90
CA PRO A 303 -32.49 44.91 -14.62
C PRO A 303 -33.39 45.27 -13.42
N VAL A 304 -32.77 45.71 -12.32
CA VAL A 304 -33.45 46.25 -11.13
C VAL A 304 -34.11 47.61 -11.43
N ALA A 305 -35.34 47.79 -10.94
CA ALA A 305 -36.26 48.87 -11.33
C ALA A 305 -35.93 50.29 -10.83
N SER A 306 -34.91 50.51 -9.99
CA SER A 306 -34.50 51.86 -9.58
C SER A 306 -32.98 52.06 -9.52
N ARG A 307 -32.55 53.28 -9.84
CA ARG A 307 -31.14 53.65 -10.07
C ARG A 307 -30.29 53.68 -8.79
N GLU A 308 -30.91 53.97 -7.63
CA GLU A 308 -30.24 54.04 -6.32
C GLU A 308 -30.11 52.67 -5.65
N SER A 309 -31.19 51.89 -5.57
CA SER A 309 -31.13 50.52 -5.02
C SER A 309 -30.14 49.64 -5.79
N ARG A 310 -30.06 49.84 -7.11
CA ARG A 310 -29.04 49.24 -7.99
C ARG A 310 -27.61 49.66 -7.65
N ARG A 311 -27.37 50.84 -7.07
CA ARG A 311 -26.03 51.37 -6.79
C ARG A 311 -25.48 50.83 -5.47
N GLU A 312 -26.32 50.70 -4.45
CA GLU A 312 -25.99 50.08 -3.16
C GLU A 312 -25.76 48.57 -3.33
N GLN A 313 -26.75 47.86 -3.90
CA GLN A 313 -26.69 46.40 -4.06
C GLN A 313 -25.57 45.95 -4.98
N LEU A 314 -25.31 46.66 -6.09
CA LEU A 314 -24.19 46.31 -6.97
C LEU A 314 -22.81 46.62 -6.38
N ARG A 315 -22.67 47.38 -5.30
CA ARG A 315 -21.33 47.67 -4.75
C ARG A 315 -20.82 46.49 -3.93
N HIS A 316 -21.51 46.15 -2.84
CA HIS A 316 -21.19 44.95 -2.06
C HIS A 316 -21.26 43.65 -2.87
N LYS A 317 -22.20 43.55 -3.83
CA LYS A 317 -22.34 42.34 -4.65
C LYS A 317 -21.35 42.30 -5.83
N ARG A 318 -20.81 43.43 -6.32
CA ARG A 318 -19.67 43.41 -7.27
C ARG A 318 -18.37 43.07 -6.57
N GLU A 319 -18.11 43.59 -5.37
CA GLU A 319 -16.86 43.30 -4.66
C GLU A 319 -16.77 41.78 -4.39
N SER A 320 -17.80 41.20 -3.76
CA SER A 320 -17.87 39.74 -3.53
C SER A 320 -17.85 38.89 -4.82
N ILE A 321 -18.57 39.26 -5.88
CA ILE A 321 -18.63 38.45 -7.11
C ILE A 321 -17.41 38.67 -8.02
N LEU A 322 -16.77 39.84 -7.99
CA LEU A 322 -15.54 40.07 -8.78
C LEU A 322 -14.30 39.47 -8.11
N GLU A 323 -14.23 39.40 -6.78
CA GLU A 323 -13.19 38.60 -6.11
C GLU A 323 -13.32 37.12 -6.46
N GLN A 324 -14.54 36.57 -6.46
CA GLN A 324 -14.80 35.19 -6.89
C GLN A 324 -14.52 35.00 -8.40
N ALA A 325 -15.12 35.81 -9.27
CA ALA A 325 -15.00 35.65 -10.72
C ALA A 325 -13.63 36.06 -11.31
N ALA A 326 -12.75 36.71 -10.55
CA ALA A 326 -11.36 36.93 -10.94
C ALA A 326 -10.46 35.71 -10.67
N HIS A 327 -10.90 34.77 -9.82
CA HIS A 327 -10.26 33.46 -9.64
C HIS A 327 -10.69 32.44 -10.71
N ASP A 328 -11.85 32.63 -11.34
CA ASP A 328 -12.50 31.70 -12.26
C ASP A 328 -12.19 31.95 -13.77
N GLN A 329 -11.01 32.48 -14.13
CA GLN A 329 -10.72 32.82 -15.54
C GLN A 329 -10.24 31.65 -16.43
N ASP A 330 -9.95 30.48 -15.87
CA ASP A 330 -9.70 29.24 -16.61
C ASP A 330 -10.34 28.03 -15.89
N TYR A 331 -10.69 26.99 -16.68
CA TYR A 331 -11.15 25.63 -16.29
C TYR A 331 -12.66 25.31 -16.17
N ASP A 332 -12.93 24.00 -16.30
CA ASP A 332 -14.18 23.31 -16.64
C ASP A 332 -15.13 23.12 -15.43
N ASP A 333 -15.45 24.23 -14.76
CA ASP A 333 -15.86 24.27 -13.35
C ASP A 333 -17.33 23.90 -13.02
N PHE A 334 -17.86 22.84 -13.64
CA PHE A 334 -19.20 22.29 -13.34
C PHE A 334 -19.24 21.42 -12.07
N GLY A 335 -18.11 21.34 -11.34
CA GLY A 335 -17.92 20.41 -10.21
C GLY A 335 -17.62 21.04 -8.85
N ARG A 336 -17.20 22.32 -8.75
CA ARG A 336 -16.97 22.97 -7.46
C ARG A 336 -18.26 23.22 -6.70
N GLN A 337 -18.19 23.23 -5.37
CA GLN A 337 -19.32 23.60 -4.50
C GLN A 337 -19.64 25.10 -4.48
N THR A 338 -19.87 25.70 -5.65
CA THR A 338 -20.43 27.05 -5.74
C THR A 338 -21.94 27.03 -5.49
N PRO A 339 -22.53 28.09 -4.88
CA PRO A 339 -23.98 28.19 -4.73
C PRO A 339 -24.74 28.14 -6.06
N LEU A 340 -24.15 28.65 -7.15
CA LEU A 340 -24.72 28.54 -8.50
C LEU A 340 -24.69 27.10 -9.02
N GLY A 341 -23.58 26.37 -8.81
CA GLY A 341 -23.45 24.97 -9.17
C GLY A 341 -24.49 24.11 -8.46
N ALA A 342 -24.66 24.30 -7.15
CA ALA A 342 -25.69 23.61 -6.37
C ALA A 342 -27.11 23.91 -6.89
N GLN A 343 -27.42 25.17 -7.25
CA GLN A 343 -28.71 25.54 -7.84
C GLN A 343 -28.91 24.96 -9.25
N ALA A 344 -27.85 24.86 -10.05
CA ALA A 344 -27.90 24.28 -11.38
C ALA A 344 -28.11 22.75 -11.34
N ALA A 345 -27.42 22.04 -10.44
CA ALA A 345 -27.65 20.61 -10.20
C ALA A 345 -29.07 20.36 -9.68
N ALA A 346 -29.54 21.15 -8.70
CA ALA A 346 -30.88 21.01 -8.14
C ALA A 346 -31.99 21.26 -9.19
N ALA A 347 -31.75 22.13 -10.19
CA ALA A 347 -32.66 22.33 -11.31
C ALA A 347 -32.81 21.12 -12.24
N LEU A 348 -31.91 20.12 -12.13
CA LEU A 348 -31.97 18.83 -12.82
C LEU A 348 -32.36 17.67 -11.87
N GLY A 349 -32.78 17.97 -10.63
CA GLY A 349 -33.05 16.96 -9.60
C GLY A 349 -31.81 16.34 -8.96
N LEU A 350 -30.60 16.82 -9.28
CA LEU A 350 -29.33 16.27 -8.82
C LEU A 350 -28.74 17.08 -7.65
N THR A 351 -27.83 16.45 -6.90
CA THR A 351 -26.86 17.18 -6.05
C THR A 351 -25.49 17.21 -6.73
N LEU A 352 -24.60 18.10 -6.29
CA LEU A 352 -23.21 18.13 -6.76
C LEU A 352 -22.48 16.80 -6.55
N GLU A 353 -22.87 16.01 -5.55
CA GLU A 353 -22.31 14.67 -5.34
C GLU A 353 -22.74 13.68 -6.44
N HIS A 354 -23.93 13.83 -7.02
CA HIS A 354 -24.36 13.02 -8.19
C HIS A 354 -23.51 13.39 -9.41
N VAL A 355 -23.28 14.69 -9.64
CA VAL A 355 -22.41 15.18 -10.72
C VAL A 355 -20.97 14.66 -10.55
N ARG A 356 -20.42 14.72 -9.33
CA ARG A 356 -19.09 14.15 -9.01
C ARG A 356 -19.05 12.64 -9.19
N TYR A 357 -20.09 11.91 -8.76
CA TYR A 357 -20.19 10.46 -8.93
C TYR A 357 -20.19 10.05 -10.40
N MET A 358 -21.05 10.67 -11.21
CA MET A 358 -21.16 10.46 -12.65
C MET A 358 -19.82 10.69 -13.37
N ARG A 359 -19.19 11.84 -13.12
CA ARG A 359 -17.86 12.20 -13.65
C ARG A 359 -16.79 11.20 -13.23
N PHE A 360 -16.77 10.78 -11.97
CA PHE A 360 -15.79 9.81 -11.47
C PHE A 360 -16.01 8.43 -12.11
N THR A 361 -17.24 7.96 -12.31
CA THR A 361 -17.51 6.70 -13.03
C THR A 361 -17.01 6.75 -14.46
N VAL A 362 -17.33 7.80 -15.22
CA VAL A 362 -16.91 7.93 -16.63
C VAL A 362 -15.39 8.06 -16.75
N ARG A 363 -14.77 8.95 -15.98
CA ARG A 363 -13.31 9.11 -15.94
C ARG A 363 -12.61 7.81 -15.52
N ASP A 364 -13.12 7.10 -14.52
CA ASP A 364 -12.48 5.84 -14.07
C ASP A 364 -12.55 4.76 -15.16
N LEU A 365 -13.67 4.65 -15.90
CA LEU A 365 -13.77 3.80 -17.11
C LEU A 365 -12.75 4.23 -18.19
N GLU A 366 -12.66 5.53 -18.48
CA GLU A 366 -11.71 6.07 -19.46
C GLU A 366 -10.26 5.75 -19.11
N ARG A 367 -9.89 5.96 -17.84
CA ARG A 367 -8.59 5.62 -17.27
C ARG A 367 -8.30 4.11 -17.26
N HIS A 368 -9.30 3.25 -17.49
CA HIS A 368 -9.13 1.81 -17.71
C HIS A 368 -9.20 1.42 -19.20
N GLY A 369 -9.18 2.41 -20.10
CA GLY A 369 -9.19 2.20 -21.55
C GLY A 369 -10.56 1.90 -22.12
N ALA A 370 -11.65 2.13 -21.38
CA ALA A 370 -13.00 1.78 -21.82
C ALA A 370 -13.39 2.44 -23.16
N HIS A 371 -12.84 3.62 -23.41
CA HIS A 371 -13.06 4.48 -24.58
C HIS A 371 -12.22 4.13 -25.83
N LEU A 372 -11.19 3.30 -25.69
CA LEU A 372 -10.25 2.96 -26.76
C LEU A 372 -10.88 2.04 -27.80
N ASP A 373 -10.27 1.90 -28.98
CA ASP A 373 -10.57 0.73 -29.83
C ASP A 373 -10.05 -0.57 -29.20
N ASP A 374 -10.50 -1.71 -29.73
CA ASP A 374 -10.21 -3.01 -29.13
C ASP A 374 -8.71 -3.37 -29.21
N GLN A 375 -7.98 -2.93 -30.23
CA GLN A 375 -6.55 -3.19 -30.39
C GLN A 375 -5.71 -2.38 -29.39
N LEU A 376 -6.02 -1.10 -29.20
CA LEU A 376 -5.36 -0.26 -28.18
C LEU A 376 -5.71 -0.73 -26.77
N ARG A 377 -6.94 -1.20 -26.54
CA ARG A 377 -7.39 -1.78 -25.27
C ARG A 377 -6.65 -3.08 -24.95
N GLU A 378 -6.50 -4.00 -25.90
CA GLU A 378 -5.67 -5.21 -25.76
C GLU A 378 -4.23 -4.84 -25.41
N ARG A 379 -3.63 -3.87 -26.13
CA ARG A 379 -2.28 -3.38 -25.82
C ARG A 379 -2.17 -2.82 -24.40
N LEU A 380 -3.18 -2.06 -23.93
CA LEU A 380 -3.20 -1.54 -22.57
C LEU A 380 -3.28 -2.65 -21.51
N VAL A 381 -4.04 -3.72 -21.77
CA VAL A 381 -4.13 -4.90 -20.90
C VAL A 381 -2.79 -5.64 -20.84
N ASP A 382 -2.12 -5.85 -21.97
CA ASP A 382 -0.77 -6.44 -22.02
C ASP A 382 0.24 -5.63 -21.19
N LEU A 383 0.28 -4.31 -21.39
CA LEU A 383 1.16 -3.40 -20.68
C LEU A 383 0.92 -3.45 -19.17
N ARG A 384 -0.35 -3.39 -18.74
CA ARG A 384 -0.73 -3.44 -17.31
C ARG A 384 -0.43 -4.79 -16.66
N THR A 385 -0.66 -5.88 -17.38
CA THR A 385 -0.33 -7.23 -16.90
C THR A 385 1.17 -7.35 -16.67
N ARG A 386 2.00 -6.93 -17.64
CA ARG A 386 3.46 -6.93 -17.50
C ARG A 386 3.94 -6.02 -16.36
N ILE A 387 3.38 -4.81 -16.21
CA ILE A 387 3.66 -3.90 -15.08
C ILE A 387 3.34 -4.58 -13.74
N ALA A 388 2.20 -5.25 -13.63
CA ALA A 388 1.80 -5.94 -12.41
C ALA A 388 2.75 -7.09 -12.06
N ASP A 389 3.12 -7.92 -13.04
CA ASP A 389 4.08 -9.01 -12.87
C ASP A 389 5.45 -8.49 -12.39
N LEU A 390 5.97 -7.43 -13.03
CA LEU A 390 7.23 -6.78 -12.65
C LEU A 390 7.19 -6.20 -11.23
N CYS A 391 6.07 -5.57 -10.84
CA CYS A 391 5.87 -5.07 -9.48
C CYS A 391 5.84 -6.22 -8.46
N ILE A 392 5.11 -7.30 -8.74
CA ILE A 392 5.03 -8.49 -7.87
C ILE A 392 6.41 -9.13 -7.71
N GLU A 393 7.16 -9.30 -8.80
CA GLU A 393 8.51 -9.88 -8.76
C GLU A 393 9.49 -9.01 -7.97
N TYR A 394 9.46 -7.69 -8.18
CA TYR A 394 10.30 -6.73 -7.44
C TYR A 394 10.02 -6.79 -5.92
N GLN A 395 8.75 -6.84 -5.51
CA GLN A 395 8.37 -6.96 -4.09
C GLN A 395 8.74 -8.33 -3.52
N ARG A 396 8.52 -9.42 -4.28
CA ARG A 396 8.91 -10.78 -3.89
C ARG A 396 10.39 -10.84 -3.59
N ASN A 397 11.23 -10.31 -4.49
CA ASN A 397 12.68 -10.29 -4.33
C ASN A 397 13.10 -9.57 -3.02
N LEU A 398 12.48 -8.44 -2.66
CA LEU A 398 12.76 -7.71 -1.41
C LEU A 398 12.24 -8.43 -0.15
N ASN A 399 11.11 -9.13 -0.27
CA ASN A 399 10.52 -9.88 0.83
C ASN A 399 11.34 -11.14 1.14
N GLU A 400 11.74 -11.89 0.10
CA GLU A 400 12.57 -13.09 0.18
C GLU A 400 14.06 -12.82 0.42
N GLU A 401 14.51 -11.57 0.25
CA GLU A 401 15.86 -11.12 0.60
C GLU A 401 16.21 -11.52 2.04
N ASN A 402 17.27 -12.31 2.23
CA ASN A 402 17.58 -12.99 3.48
C ASN A 402 19.09 -12.99 3.76
N THR A 403 19.80 -11.93 3.35
CA THR A 403 21.22 -11.70 3.65
C THR A 403 21.45 -11.76 5.15
N ARG A 404 22.37 -12.64 5.55
CA ARG A 404 22.77 -12.88 6.94
C ARG A 404 24.26 -12.62 7.07
N LEU A 405 24.61 -11.86 8.09
CA LEU A 405 25.97 -11.53 8.47
C LEU A 405 26.19 -12.04 9.89
N TRP A 406 27.43 -12.37 10.22
CA TRP A 406 27.83 -12.73 11.56
C TRP A 406 28.85 -11.71 12.04
N PHE A 407 28.62 -11.17 13.23
CA PHE A 407 29.46 -10.16 13.85
C PHE A 407 29.78 -10.58 15.29
N SER A 408 31.02 -10.34 15.74
CA SER A 408 31.40 -10.53 17.13
C SER A 408 30.69 -9.52 18.07
N ALA A 409 30.77 -9.75 19.37
CA ALA A 409 30.34 -8.76 20.37
C ALA A 409 31.08 -7.41 20.23
N GLU A 410 32.35 -7.44 19.82
CA GLU A 410 33.20 -6.25 19.61
C GLU A 410 32.72 -5.46 18.38
N GLU A 411 32.38 -6.15 17.28
CA GLU A 411 31.85 -5.53 16.05
C GLU A 411 30.44 -4.95 16.24
N LEU A 412 29.71 -5.39 17.27
CA LEU A 412 28.42 -4.86 17.69
C LEU A 412 28.51 -3.95 18.93
N ALA A 413 29.70 -3.45 19.29
CA ALA A 413 29.87 -2.56 20.42
C ALA A 413 28.95 -1.33 20.33
N GLY A 414 28.28 -1.01 21.45
CA GLY A 414 27.24 0.03 21.54
C GLY A 414 25.80 -0.50 21.49
N MET A 415 25.58 -1.75 21.07
CA MET A 415 24.27 -2.41 21.22
C MET A 415 24.01 -2.82 22.68
N SER A 416 22.75 -2.80 23.10
CA SER A 416 22.37 -3.20 24.46
C SER A 416 22.45 -4.73 24.67
N PRO A 417 22.70 -5.22 25.90
CA PRO A 417 22.71 -6.65 26.19
C PRO A 417 21.42 -7.35 25.75
N THR A 418 20.26 -6.75 26.05
CA THR A 418 18.93 -7.26 25.65
C THR A 418 18.74 -7.35 24.14
N PHE A 419 19.37 -6.47 23.35
CA PHE A 419 19.36 -6.61 21.88
C PHE A 419 20.18 -7.83 21.44
N LEU A 420 21.38 -8.02 22.01
CA LEU A 420 22.25 -9.16 21.69
C LEU A 420 21.66 -10.50 22.14
N GLU A 421 21.00 -10.55 23.29
CA GLU A 421 20.24 -11.71 23.79
C GLU A 421 19.09 -12.11 22.85
N GLY A 422 18.51 -11.14 22.13
CA GLY A 422 17.48 -11.37 21.11
C GLY A 422 18.01 -11.90 19.78
N LEU A 423 19.33 -11.88 19.56
CA LEU A 423 19.95 -12.39 18.33
C LEU A 423 20.32 -13.87 18.47
N ARG A 424 20.22 -14.61 17.37
CA ARG A 424 20.77 -15.96 17.28
C ARG A 424 22.30 -15.89 17.30
N SER A 425 22.95 -16.62 18.20
CA SER A 425 24.41 -16.69 18.32
C SER A 425 24.99 -18.05 17.90
N ARG A 426 26.30 -18.09 17.65
CA ARG A 426 27.11 -19.32 17.48
C ARG A 426 28.57 -19.06 17.90
N PRO A 427 29.39 -20.10 18.16
CA PRO A 427 30.83 -19.95 18.34
C PRO A 427 31.50 -19.35 17.08
N ASN A 428 32.40 -18.39 17.28
CA ASN A 428 33.13 -17.72 16.19
C ASN A 428 34.09 -18.72 15.50
N PRO A 429 34.00 -18.94 14.18
CA PRO A 429 34.85 -19.89 13.45
C PRO A 429 36.36 -19.64 13.53
N ALA A 430 36.79 -18.41 13.81
CA ALA A 430 38.20 -18.04 13.96
C ALA A 430 38.68 -18.07 15.42
N LYS A 431 37.75 -18.00 16.39
CA LYS A 431 37.99 -17.97 17.84
C LYS A 431 36.83 -18.70 18.56
N PRO A 432 36.82 -20.04 18.63
CA PRO A 432 35.67 -20.81 19.12
C PRO A 432 35.21 -20.51 20.56
N GLU A 433 36.06 -19.86 21.36
CA GLU A 433 35.79 -19.33 22.69
C GLU A 433 34.93 -18.04 22.72
N GLU A 434 34.85 -17.32 21.59
CA GLU A 434 34.01 -16.12 21.43
C GLU A 434 32.68 -16.46 20.71
N LEU A 435 31.64 -15.66 20.97
CA LEU A 435 30.37 -15.75 20.24
C LEU A 435 30.28 -14.69 19.15
N GLU A 436 29.66 -15.07 18.03
CA GLU A 436 29.19 -14.17 16.98
C GLU A 436 27.67 -14.29 16.79
N PHE A 437 27.04 -13.18 16.37
CA PHE A 437 25.59 -13.00 16.34
C PHE A 437 25.07 -12.79 14.91
N GLU A 438 23.94 -13.42 14.58
CA GLU A 438 23.30 -13.36 13.27
C GLU A 438 22.54 -12.04 13.07
N VAL A 439 23.08 -11.16 12.24
CA VAL A 439 22.46 -9.90 11.83
C VAL A 439 21.85 -10.07 10.44
N THR A 440 20.68 -9.46 10.22
CA THR A 440 19.97 -9.46 8.94
C THR A 440 19.74 -8.04 8.45
N LEU A 441 19.44 -7.87 7.16
CA LEU A 441 19.06 -6.58 6.59
C LEU A 441 17.58 -6.20 6.83
N LYS A 442 16.84 -6.98 7.64
CA LYS A 442 15.45 -6.66 8.02
C LYS A 442 15.44 -5.55 9.09
N TYR A 443 14.38 -4.75 9.08
CA TYR A 443 14.28 -3.52 9.87
C TYR A 443 14.56 -3.68 11.39
N PRO A 444 14.11 -4.77 12.07
CA PRO A 444 14.40 -4.99 13.49
C PRO A 444 15.88 -5.16 13.84
N HIS A 445 16.73 -5.55 12.90
CA HIS A 445 18.18 -5.66 13.12
C HIS A 445 18.88 -4.41 12.56
N TYR A 446 18.56 -4.02 11.32
CA TYR A 446 19.20 -2.91 10.63
C TYR A 446 19.06 -1.57 11.39
N PHE A 447 17.84 -1.12 11.72
CA PHE A 447 17.68 0.23 12.28
C PHE A 447 18.29 0.40 13.68
N PRO A 448 18.16 -0.54 14.64
CA PRO A 448 18.86 -0.43 15.92
C PRO A 448 20.38 -0.36 15.76
N ILE A 449 20.98 -1.17 14.88
CA ILE A 449 22.43 -1.15 14.65
C ILE A 449 22.85 0.18 14.02
N MET A 450 22.10 0.71 13.04
CA MET A 450 22.38 2.02 12.44
C MET A 450 22.16 3.20 13.40
N LYS A 451 21.39 3.03 14.48
CA LYS A 451 21.18 4.04 15.53
C LYS A 451 22.23 4.00 16.64
N HIS A 452 22.60 2.80 17.13
CA HIS A 452 23.35 2.65 18.39
C HIS A 452 24.73 1.99 18.27
N CYS A 453 25.01 1.20 17.22
CA CYS A 453 26.32 0.55 17.11
C CYS A 453 27.42 1.59 16.88
N SER A 454 28.40 1.65 17.80
CA SER A 454 29.49 2.61 17.75
C SER A 454 30.49 2.33 16.64
N VAL A 455 30.63 1.07 16.22
CA VAL A 455 31.59 0.64 15.19
C VAL A 455 31.18 1.15 13.81
N GLU A 456 31.95 2.09 13.26
CA GLU A 456 31.63 2.73 11.97
C GLU A 456 31.66 1.71 10.81
N GLU A 457 32.60 0.77 10.83
CA GLU A 457 32.74 -0.25 9.78
C GLU A 457 31.51 -1.17 9.71
N THR A 458 30.97 -1.61 10.84
CA THR A 458 29.74 -2.39 10.92
C THR A 458 28.55 -1.63 10.31
N ARG A 459 28.40 -0.34 10.66
CA ARG A 459 27.37 0.52 10.05
C ARG A 459 27.57 0.68 8.55
N ARG A 460 28.82 0.86 8.10
CA ARG A 460 29.19 1.02 6.67
C ARG A 460 28.89 -0.24 5.84
N ILE A 461 29.22 -1.41 6.35
CA ILE A 461 28.93 -2.71 5.72
C ILE A 461 27.42 -2.89 5.58
N LEU A 462 26.67 -2.68 6.67
CA LEU A 462 25.22 -2.85 6.68
C LEU A 462 24.49 -1.84 5.78
N GLU A 463 24.89 -0.56 5.80
CA GLU A 463 24.30 0.48 4.93
C GLU A 463 24.51 0.15 3.46
N LYS A 464 25.74 -0.23 3.08
CA LYS A 464 26.06 -0.59 1.70
C LYS A 464 25.24 -1.79 1.24
N LEU A 465 25.18 -2.86 2.04
CA LEU A 465 24.42 -4.06 1.69
C LEU A 465 22.91 -3.77 1.64
N PHE A 466 22.37 -3.03 2.60
CA PHE A 466 20.95 -2.67 2.66
C PHE A 466 20.49 -1.85 1.45
N HIS A 467 21.32 -0.92 0.97
CA HIS A 467 21.05 -0.12 -0.24
C HIS A 467 21.54 -0.77 -1.55
N SER A 468 22.06 -2.01 -1.52
CA SER A 468 22.40 -2.83 -2.69
C SER A 468 21.59 -4.13 -2.76
N ARG A 469 20.51 -4.26 -1.98
CA ARG A 469 19.62 -5.43 -2.01
C ARG A 469 18.97 -5.61 -3.38
N CYS A 470 18.92 -6.86 -3.85
CA CYS A 470 18.30 -7.26 -5.12
C CYS A 470 18.91 -6.56 -6.36
N VAL A 471 20.20 -6.21 -6.31
CA VAL A 471 20.96 -5.71 -7.46
C VAL A 471 21.73 -6.89 -8.08
N PRO A 472 21.65 -7.11 -9.41
CA PRO A 472 21.06 -6.23 -10.43
C PRO A 472 19.57 -6.45 -10.73
N GLU A 473 18.93 -7.51 -10.21
CA GLU A 473 17.61 -7.98 -10.67
C GLU A 473 16.53 -6.89 -10.62
N ASN A 474 16.39 -6.21 -9.47
CA ASN A 474 15.38 -5.18 -9.27
C ASN A 474 15.67 -3.87 -10.01
N VAL A 475 16.90 -3.64 -10.50
CA VAL A 475 17.22 -2.49 -11.35
C VAL A 475 16.51 -2.64 -12.68
N PHE A 476 16.69 -3.81 -13.32
CA PHE A 476 16.02 -4.14 -14.58
C PHE A 476 14.49 -4.10 -14.46
N LEU A 477 13.93 -4.68 -13.39
CA LEU A 477 12.47 -4.66 -13.16
C LEU A 477 11.92 -3.24 -13.01
N LEU A 478 12.66 -2.35 -12.32
CA LEU A 478 12.27 -0.94 -12.16
C LEU A 478 12.31 -0.20 -13.50
N GLU A 479 13.41 -0.31 -14.25
CA GLU A 479 13.62 0.42 -15.51
C GLU A 479 12.63 -0.04 -16.59
N GLU A 480 12.37 -1.36 -16.71
CA GLU A 480 11.32 -1.87 -17.60
C GLU A 480 9.93 -1.34 -17.19
N THR A 481 9.62 -1.33 -15.89
CA THR A 481 8.32 -0.85 -15.38
C THR A 481 8.11 0.64 -15.65
N VAL A 482 9.14 1.47 -15.46
CA VAL A 482 9.08 2.92 -15.73
C VAL A 482 8.77 3.17 -17.22
N ARG A 483 9.41 2.44 -18.14
CA ARG A 483 9.16 2.54 -19.58
C ARG A 483 7.73 2.11 -19.93
N LEU A 484 7.27 0.97 -19.42
CA LEU A 484 5.93 0.44 -19.70
C LEU A 484 4.81 1.33 -19.14
N ARG A 485 5.03 1.94 -17.97
CA ARG A 485 4.12 2.94 -17.38
C ARG A 485 3.95 4.16 -18.28
N ASP A 486 5.04 4.69 -18.81
CA ASP A 486 5.01 5.84 -19.72
C ASP A 486 4.33 5.49 -21.06
N GLU A 487 4.58 4.29 -21.59
CA GLU A 487 3.87 3.77 -22.78
C GLU A 487 2.36 3.65 -22.53
N ALA A 488 1.94 3.09 -21.39
CA ALA A 488 0.53 2.94 -21.02
C ALA A 488 -0.18 4.28 -20.78
N ALA A 489 0.52 5.27 -20.20
CA ALA A 489 0.00 6.61 -20.00
C ALA A 489 -0.21 7.35 -21.34
N LYS A 490 0.75 7.25 -22.26
CA LYS A 490 0.66 7.83 -23.62
C LYS A 490 -0.46 7.22 -24.45
N LEU A 491 -0.67 5.90 -24.34
CA LEU A 491 -1.78 5.20 -24.98
C LEU A 491 -3.14 5.73 -24.47
N LEU A 492 -3.23 6.12 -23.20
CA LEU A 492 -4.39 6.77 -22.59
C LEU A 492 -4.45 8.30 -22.81
N GLY A 493 -3.57 8.87 -23.65
CA GLY A 493 -3.58 10.30 -23.99
C GLY A 493 -2.84 11.23 -23.00
N TYR A 494 -2.16 10.70 -21.98
CA TYR A 494 -1.42 11.49 -21.00
C TYR A 494 0.05 11.72 -21.44
N PRO A 495 0.66 12.87 -21.13
CA PRO A 495 2.04 13.18 -21.56
C PRO A 495 3.11 12.35 -20.84
N SER A 496 2.82 11.84 -19.63
CA SER A 496 3.65 10.86 -18.92
C SER A 496 2.85 10.12 -17.85
N HIS A 497 3.45 9.09 -17.25
CA HIS A 497 2.85 8.37 -16.12
C HIS A 497 2.54 9.26 -14.91
N ALA A 498 3.42 10.19 -14.56
CA ALA A 498 3.15 11.15 -13.48
C ALA A 498 1.90 11.98 -13.76
N ALA A 499 1.71 12.49 -14.98
CA ALA A 499 0.48 13.22 -15.33
C ALA A 499 -0.78 12.34 -15.22
N PHE A 500 -0.71 11.09 -15.70
CA PHE A 500 -1.79 10.11 -15.52
C PHE A 500 -2.12 9.86 -14.04
N VAL A 501 -1.13 9.82 -13.15
CA VAL A 501 -1.37 9.60 -11.72
C VAL A 501 -1.88 10.85 -11.01
N LEU A 502 -1.37 12.04 -11.38
CA LEU A 502 -1.60 13.30 -10.66
C LEU A 502 -2.95 13.97 -10.97
N GLU A 503 -3.60 13.67 -12.11
CA GLU A 503 -5.00 14.07 -12.38
C GLU A 503 -5.95 13.70 -11.22
N MET A 504 -5.63 12.61 -10.52
CA MET A 504 -6.40 12.06 -9.40
C MET A 504 -5.98 12.60 -8.02
N ARG A 505 -5.17 13.67 -7.98
CA ARG A 505 -4.47 14.16 -6.78
C ARG A 505 -4.74 15.65 -6.58
N MET A 506 -4.66 16.11 -5.33
CA MET A 506 -4.82 17.52 -4.97
C MET A 506 -3.80 18.41 -5.71
N ALA A 507 -2.58 17.92 -5.91
CA ALA A 507 -1.54 18.60 -6.68
C ALA A 507 -1.84 18.73 -8.19
N ASN A 508 -2.71 17.89 -8.75
CA ASN A 508 -3.19 17.89 -10.15
C ASN A 508 -2.13 17.61 -11.25
N SER A 509 -0.93 18.22 -11.21
CA SER A 509 0.07 18.10 -12.27
C SER A 509 1.53 17.92 -11.76
N PRO A 510 2.43 17.34 -12.58
CA PRO A 510 3.85 17.20 -12.22
C PRO A 510 4.52 18.53 -11.88
N GLU A 511 4.17 19.60 -12.60
CA GLU A 511 4.74 20.94 -12.44
C GLU A 511 4.41 21.54 -11.07
N ASN A 512 3.20 21.31 -10.56
CA ASN A 512 2.80 21.74 -9.22
C ASN A 512 3.59 21.01 -8.11
N VAL A 513 3.78 19.69 -8.27
CA VAL A 513 4.59 18.87 -7.36
C VAL A 513 6.05 19.35 -7.38
N GLU A 514 6.60 19.56 -8.57
CA GLU A 514 7.98 20.01 -8.74
C GLU A 514 8.19 21.41 -8.12
N ALA A 515 7.29 22.35 -8.39
CA ALA A 515 7.31 23.69 -7.83
C ALA A 515 7.22 23.68 -6.30
N PHE A 516 6.35 22.86 -5.71
CA PHE A 516 6.26 22.64 -4.26
C PHE A 516 7.59 22.14 -3.68
N LEU A 517 8.14 21.05 -4.23
CA LEU A 517 9.37 20.43 -3.75
C LEU A 517 10.59 21.39 -3.84
N HIS A 518 10.70 22.18 -4.92
CA HIS A 518 11.74 23.19 -5.05
C HIS A 518 11.56 24.36 -4.07
N ARG A 519 10.32 24.85 -3.82
CA ARG A 519 10.07 25.91 -2.83
C ARG A 519 10.46 25.47 -1.42
N LEU A 520 10.05 24.26 -1.00
CA LEU A 520 10.46 23.71 0.29
C LEU A 520 11.99 23.58 0.36
N SER A 521 12.61 22.91 -0.62
CA SER A 521 14.06 22.68 -0.66
C SER A 521 14.86 23.98 -0.46
N LYS A 522 14.48 25.05 -1.18
CA LYS A 522 15.10 26.37 -1.11
C LYS A 522 15.00 27.00 0.28
N ARG A 523 13.83 26.93 0.94
CA ARG A 523 13.63 27.47 2.29
C ARG A 523 14.43 26.70 3.35
N LEU A 524 14.56 25.38 3.19
CA LEU A 524 15.28 24.50 4.10
C LEU A 524 16.83 24.61 4.02
N ASP A 525 17.37 25.27 2.99
CA ASP A 525 18.79 25.15 2.64
C ASP A 525 19.74 25.63 3.76
N LYS A 526 19.48 26.80 4.34
CA LYS A 526 20.31 27.35 5.44
C LYS A 526 20.25 26.45 6.69
N ALA A 527 19.06 25.98 7.05
CA ALA A 527 18.86 25.14 8.23
C ALA A 527 19.56 23.78 8.08
N ALA A 528 19.39 23.12 6.93
CA ALA A 528 20.01 21.82 6.65
C ALA A 528 21.55 21.87 6.65
N HIS A 529 22.16 22.95 6.16
CA HIS A 529 23.61 23.15 6.25
C HIS A 529 24.09 23.37 7.68
N ALA A 530 23.31 24.05 8.53
CA ALA A 530 23.62 24.24 9.94
C ALA A 530 23.51 22.90 10.71
N GLU A 531 22.42 22.16 10.51
CA GLU A 531 22.21 20.82 11.07
C GLU A 531 23.32 19.84 10.67
N LEU A 532 23.73 19.83 9.39
CA LEU A 532 24.83 18.99 8.92
C LEU A 532 26.18 19.37 9.55
N SER A 533 26.42 20.67 9.77
CA SER A 533 27.62 21.16 10.45
C SER A 533 27.66 20.73 11.92
N GLU A 534 26.51 20.67 12.57
CA GLU A 534 26.37 20.16 13.93
C GLU A 534 26.59 18.64 14.00
N LEU A 535 26.10 17.86 13.04
CA LEU A 535 26.43 16.44 12.95
C LEU A 535 27.94 16.22 12.73
N ARG A 536 28.58 16.99 11.84
CA ARG A 536 30.05 16.98 11.66
C ARG A 536 30.80 17.32 12.96
N ARG A 537 30.28 18.26 13.76
CA ARG A 537 30.83 18.60 15.09
C ARG A 537 30.76 17.42 16.05
N LEU A 538 29.64 16.69 16.08
CA LEU A 538 29.49 15.47 16.87
C LEU A 538 30.46 14.37 16.39
N LYS A 539 30.55 14.10 15.08
CA LYS A 539 31.51 13.11 14.53
C LYS A 539 32.96 13.47 14.88
N ARG A 540 33.35 14.75 14.78
CA ARG A 540 34.70 15.21 15.17
C ARG A 540 34.97 15.00 16.65
N LYS A 541 34.01 15.29 17.53
CA LYS A 541 34.14 15.03 18.96
C LYS A 541 34.33 13.53 19.24
N ASP A 542 33.47 12.68 18.67
CA ASP A 542 33.54 11.22 18.79
C ASP A 542 34.89 10.67 18.30
N ASN A 543 35.38 11.16 17.15
CA ASN A 543 36.67 10.75 16.61
C ASN A 543 37.85 11.16 17.50
N LEU A 544 37.84 12.38 18.06
CA LEU A 544 38.86 12.84 18.99
C LEU A 544 38.85 12.05 20.31
N GLU A 545 37.67 11.67 20.82
CA GLU A 545 37.54 10.85 22.04
C GLU A 545 38.04 9.40 21.83
N ARG A 546 37.88 8.84 20.62
CA ARG A 546 38.30 7.46 20.29
C ARG A 546 39.78 7.34 19.89
N TYR A 547 40.28 8.27 19.08
CA TYR A 547 41.59 8.15 18.43
C TYR A 547 42.61 9.18 18.95
N GLY A 548 42.18 10.18 19.72
CA GLY A 548 43.02 11.32 20.09
C GLY A 548 43.44 12.16 18.88
N VAL A 549 44.45 13.02 19.07
CA VAL A 549 45.11 13.74 17.96
C VAL A 549 46.23 12.85 17.40
N LEU A 550 45.84 11.87 16.58
CA LEU A 550 46.74 10.84 16.07
C LEU A 550 47.65 11.42 14.97
N LEU A 551 48.92 11.70 15.33
CA LEU A 551 50.03 12.05 14.41
C LEU A 551 49.75 13.21 13.43
N GLY A 552 48.96 14.21 13.83
CA GLY A 552 48.72 15.41 13.02
C GLY A 552 47.83 15.21 11.79
N LEU A 553 47.15 14.06 11.68
CA LEU A 553 46.11 13.80 10.70
C LEU A 553 44.74 13.98 11.38
N GLU A 554 43.97 14.99 10.97
CA GLU A 554 42.56 15.10 11.36
C GLU A 554 41.76 13.93 10.74
N PRO A 555 40.98 13.17 11.53
CA PRO A 555 40.11 12.10 11.01
C PRO A 555 39.09 12.59 9.98
N ASP A 556 38.57 11.70 9.13
CA ASP A 556 37.45 12.04 8.24
C ASP A 556 36.19 12.32 9.07
N ASN A 557 35.89 13.60 9.20
CA ASN A 557 34.75 14.12 9.94
C ASN A 557 33.53 14.37 9.04
N GLU A 558 33.59 13.99 7.75
CA GLU A 558 32.42 14.04 6.88
C GLU A 558 31.36 13.01 7.28
N ILE A 559 30.11 13.47 7.31
CA ILE A 559 28.94 12.63 7.57
C ILE A 559 28.61 11.84 6.31
N ARG A 560 28.56 10.52 6.45
CA ARG A 560 28.19 9.59 5.38
C ARG A 560 26.80 9.00 5.63
N MET A 561 26.27 8.24 4.68
CA MET A 561 24.94 7.60 4.83
C MET A 561 24.84 6.69 6.05
N TRP A 562 25.93 5.98 6.39
CA TRP A 562 26.02 5.12 7.56
C TRP A 562 26.18 5.85 8.90
N ASP A 563 26.41 7.16 8.87
CA ASP A 563 26.60 8.01 10.04
C ASP A 563 25.33 8.76 10.44
N LEU A 564 24.46 9.08 9.48
CA LEU A 564 23.27 9.90 9.69
C LEU A 564 22.44 9.43 10.89
N ARG A 565 21.99 8.17 10.90
CA ARG A 565 21.13 7.65 11.98
C ARG A 565 21.84 7.59 13.33
N TYR A 566 23.14 7.33 13.34
CA TYR A 566 23.95 7.26 14.56
C TYR A 566 24.09 8.64 15.20
N TYR A 567 24.49 9.66 14.43
CA TYR A 567 24.66 11.01 14.98
C TYR A 567 23.34 11.77 15.18
N MET A 568 22.26 11.43 14.46
CA MET A 568 20.90 11.86 14.81
C MET A 568 20.51 11.36 16.20
N THR A 569 20.72 10.06 16.48
CA THR A 569 20.41 9.46 17.78
C THR A 569 21.29 10.07 18.88
N LYS A 570 22.61 10.22 18.65
CA LYS A 570 23.49 10.93 19.58
C LYS A 570 23.13 12.40 19.81
N TYR A 571 22.54 13.08 18.83
CA TYR A 571 22.06 14.46 19.04
C TYR A 571 20.89 14.47 20.04
N GLU A 572 19.91 13.58 19.90
CA GLU A 572 18.80 13.44 20.86
C GLU A 572 19.31 13.03 22.26
N GLU A 573 20.21 12.05 22.34
CA GLU A 573 20.77 11.56 23.61
C GLU A 573 21.64 12.63 24.31
N GLN A 574 22.54 13.31 23.59
CA GLN A 574 23.54 14.21 24.19
C GLN A 574 23.10 15.68 24.27
N GLN A 575 22.41 16.20 23.25
CA GLN A 575 22.01 17.61 23.21
C GLN A 575 20.61 17.82 23.80
N LEU A 576 19.66 16.93 23.50
CA LEU A 576 18.30 17.01 24.05
C LEU A 576 18.11 16.23 25.37
N GLN A 577 19.07 15.37 25.75
CA GLN A 577 19.01 14.54 26.95
C GLN A 577 17.73 13.69 27.01
N ILE A 578 17.43 13.02 25.89
CA ILE A 578 16.29 12.13 25.70
C ILE A 578 16.72 10.67 25.78
N ASP A 579 16.04 9.89 26.62
CA ASP A 579 16.09 8.43 26.64
C ASP A 579 14.65 7.91 26.39
N HIS A 580 14.43 7.40 25.17
CA HIS A 580 13.14 6.87 24.75
C HIS A 580 12.71 5.61 25.53
N THR A 581 13.65 4.87 26.12
CA THR A 581 13.36 3.71 26.99
C THR A 581 12.79 4.18 28.32
N LYS A 582 13.41 5.21 28.92
CA LYS A 582 12.92 5.82 30.17
C LYS A 582 11.61 6.57 29.98
N ILE A 583 11.41 7.23 28.83
CA ILE A 583 10.14 7.89 28.51
C ILE A 583 9.00 6.87 28.37
N ALA A 584 9.26 5.67 27.85
CA ALA A 584 8.24 4.62 27.73
C ALA A 584 7.65 4.16 29.07
N GLU A 585 8.40 4.26 30.18
CA GLU A 585 7.92 3.95 31.54
C GLU A 585 6.74 4.84 31.98
N TYR A 586 6.52 5.97 31.29
CA TYR A 586 5.40 6.89 31.50
C TYR A 586 4.23 6.66 30.54
N PHE A 587 4.33 5.76 29.56
CA PHE A 587 3.26 5.49 28.59
C PHE A 587 2.70 4.06 28.63
N PRO A 588 2.11 3.59 29.76
CA PRO A 588 1.35 2.35 29.79
C PRO A 588 0.17 2.36 28.81
N LEU A 589 0.05 1.32 27.98
CA LEU A 589 -0.94 1.22 26.88
C LEU A 589 -2.38 1.58 27.31
N GLU A 590 -2.88 1.00 28.41
CA GLU A 590 -4.26 1.25 28.87
C GLU A 590 -4.48 2.68 29.38
N ARG A 591 -3.42 3.36 29.84
CA ARG A 591 -3.49 4.79 30.20
C ARG A 591 -3.50 5.65 28.94
N VAL A 592 -2.59 5.39 28.00
CA VAL A 592 -2.50 6.10 26.72
C VAL A 592 -3.83 5.98 25.97
N LEU A 593 -4.33 4.76 25.81
CA LEU A 593 -5.57 4.49 25.08
C LEU A 593 -6.78 5.18 25.73
N SER A 594 -6.96 5.07 27.06
CA SER A 594 -8.05 5.74 27.77
C SER A 594 -8.03 7.26 27.54
N ASN A 595 -6.87 7.90 27.75
CA ASN A 595 -6.77 9.36 27.64
C ASN A 595 -6.77 9.86 26.19
N MET A 596 -6.25 9.08 25.23
CA MET A 596 -6.38 9.36 23.80
C MET A 596 -7.87 9.37 23.39
N LEU A 597 -8.62 8.34 23.80
CA LEU A 597 -10.06 8.27 23.54
C LEU A 597 -10.81 9.45 24.17
N ASP A 598 -10.44 9.89 25.37
CA ASP A 598 -11.01 11.07 26.01
C ASP A 598 -10.70 12.38 25.25
N ILE A 599 -9.46 12.57 24.79
CA ILE A 599 -9.07 13.71 23.93
C ILE A 599 -9.92 13.73 22.64
N TYR A 600 -10.11 12.59 21.98
CA TYR A 600 -10.93 12.50 20.78
C TYR A 600 -12.44 12.75 21.05
N GLN A 601 -12.96 12.32 22.20
CA GLN A 601 -14.34 12.60 22.61
C GLN A 601 -14.58 14.09 22.82
N GLU A 602 -13.69 14.76 23.55
CA GLU A 602 -13.75 16.20 23.82
C GLU A 602 -13.61 17.02 22.53
N LEU A 603 -12.57 16.73 21.73
CA LEU A 603 -12.24 17.48 20.52
C LEU A 603 -13.35 17.39 19.47
N LEU A 604 -13.86 16.18 19.19
CA LEU A 604 -14.80 15.95 18.09
C LEU A 604 -16.28 16.01 18.52
N GLY A 605 -16.56 16.22 19.81
CA GLY A 605 -17.91 16.20 20.36
C GLY A 605 -18.56 14.82 20.25
N LEU A 606 -17.85 13.79 20.70
CA LEU A 606 -18.23 12.38 20.57
C LEU A 606 -18.35 11.70 21.93
N ARG A 607 -19.04 10.55 21.95
CA ARG A 607 -19.06 9.60 23.06
C ARG A 607 -18.75 8.21 22.53
N PHE A 608 -17.76 7.54 23.13
CA PHE A 608 -17.40 6.17 22.83
C PHE A 608 -17.95 5.24 23.91
N VAL A 609 -18.58 4.13 23.49
CA VAL A 609 -19.14 3.13 24.39
C VAL A 609 -18.50 1.78 24.06
N HIS A 610 -17.70 1.25 24.99
CA HIS A 610 -17.12 -0.08 24.84
C HIS A 610 -18.24 -1.14 24.90
N LEU A 611 -18.32 -1.99 23.87
CA LEU A 611 -19.30 -3.06 23.79
C LEU A 611 -18.67 -4.38 24.22
N THR A 612 -19.10 -4.90 25.38
CA THR A 612 -18.69 -6.22 25.88
C THR A 612 -19.27 -7.37 25.06
N GLN A 613 -20.33 -7.12 24.28
CA GLN A 613 -20.97 -8.06 23.35
C GLN A 613 -20.78 -7.60 21.89
N GLY A 614 -20.99 -8.51 20.93
CA GLY A 614 -20.77 -8.31 19.49
C GLY A 614 -19.69 -9.22 18.90
N GLN A 615 -19.78 -9.51 17.59
CA GLN A 615 -18.84 -10.43 16.93
C GLN A 615 -17.43 -9.85 16.81
N ARG A 616 -16.41 -10.69 17.01
CA ARG A 616 -14.97 -10.37 16.99
C ARG A 616 -14.20 -11.54 16.36
N TRP A 617 -13.09 -11.27 15.67
CA TRP A 617 -12.22 -12.31 15.07
C TRP A 617 -11.12 -12.84 16.02
N HIS A 618 -10.91 -12.18 17.16
CA HIS A 618 -9.94 -12.58 18.18
C HIS A 618 -10.36 -12.03 19.55
N GLU A 619 -9.95 -12.67 20.65
CA GLU A 619 -10.37 -12.31 22.01
C GLU A 619 -9.88 -10.93 22.46
N ASP A 620 -8.64 -10.55 22.09
CA ASP A 620 -8.04 -9.24 22.38
C ASP A 620 -8.76 -8.05 21.71
N VAL A 621 -9.62 -8.32 20.72
CA VAL A 621 -10.23 -7.26 19.91
C VAL A 621 -11.33 -6.58 20.71
N ARG A 622 -11.20 -5.26 20.89
CA ARG A 622 -12.24 -4.43 21.53
C ARG A 622 -13.15 -3.82 20.47
N LEU A 623 -14.45 -3.77 20.75
CA LEU A 623 -15.47 -3.14 19.89
C LEU A 623 -16.05 -1.93 20.62
N PHE A 624 -16.20 -0.81 19.91
CA PHE A 624 -16.78 0.42 20.42
C PHE A 624 -17.89 0.93 19.51
N GLU A 625 -18.96 1.44 20.13
CA GLU A 625 -19.98 2.25 19.48
C GLU A 625 -19.61 3.74 19.61
N VAL A 626 -19.82 4.52 18.55
CA VAL A 626 -19.58 5.97 18.53
C VAL A 626 -20.90 6.72 18.39
N ARG A 627 -21.16 7.63 19.33
CA ARG A 627 -22.31 8.53 19.31
C ARG A 627 -21.87 9.98 19.28
N ASP A 628 -22.73 10.83 18.73
CA ASP A 628 -22.61 12.27 18.87
C ASP A 628 -22.92 12.69 20.31
N ALA A 629 -22.09 13.55 20.91
CA ALA A 629 -22.25 13.95 22.31
C ALA A 629 -23.45 14.90 22.54
N GLN A 630 -23.91 15.63 21.52
CA GLN A 630 -24.97 16.64 21.66
C GLN A 630 -26.37 16.05 21.49
N ASN A 631 -26.54 15.10 20.56
CA ASN A 631 -27.85 14.54 20.20
C ASN A 631 -27.94 13.00 20.31
N ALA A 632 -26.89 12.34 20.82
CA ALA A 632 -26.81 10.89 21.01
C ALA A 632 -26.99 10.02 19.73
N ALA A 633 -26.99 10.63 18.53
CA ALA A 633 -27.10 9.92 17.27
C ALA A 633 -25.94 8.94 17.09
N LEU A 634 -26.26 7.73 16.62
CA LEU A 634 -25.26 6.72 16.26
C LEU A 634 -24.49 7.18 15.02
N LEU A 635 -23.17 7.27 15.14
CA LEU A 635 -22.27 7.69 14.06
C LEU A 635 -21.54 6.51 13.44
N GLY A 636 -21.20 5.49 14.21
CA GLY A 636 -20.38 4.39 13.70
C GLY A 636 -19.96 3.38 14.76
N TYR A 637 -19.18 2.38 14.33
CA TYR A 637 -18.50 1.43 15.20
C TYR A 637 -17.01 1.33 14.83
N PHE A 638 -16.15 1.12 15.80
CA PHE A 638 -14.75 0.75 15.52
C PHE A 638 -14.29 -0.45 16.35
N TYR A 639 -13.41 -1.24 15.72
CA TYR A 639 -12.65 -2.29 16.37
C TYR A 639 -11.22 -1.83 16.64
N LEU A 640 -10.66 -2.22 17.79
CA LEU A 640 -9.24 -2.07 18.12
C LEU A 640 -8.60 -3.45 18.24
N ASP A 641 -7.62 -3.73 17.37
CA ASP A 641 -6.83 -4.95 17.34
C ASP A 641 -5.35 -4.61 17.52
N LEU A 642 -4.91 -4.44 18.78
CA LEU A 642 -3.65 -3.75 19.09
C LEU A 642 -2.42 -4.66 19.24
N HIS A 643 -2.59 -5.98 19.34
CA HIS A 643 -1.50 -6.89 19.75
C HIS A 643 -1.01 -7.81 18.64
N PRO A 644 0.30 -8.09 18.55
CA PRO A 644 0.84 -9.02 17.56
C PRO A 644 0.41 -10.46 17.84
N ARG A 645 0.19 -11.23 16.77
CA ARG A 645 -0.03 -12.68 16.78
C ARG A 645 0.31 -13.28 15.41
N GLU A 646 0.46 -14.60 15.33
CA GLU A 646 0.77 -15.28 14.08
C GLU A 646 -0.27 -14.98 12.99
N GLY A 647 0.20 -14.69 11.76
CA GLY A 647 -0.65 -14.46 10.60
C GLY A 647 -1.41 -13.14 10.57
N LYS A 648 -1.27 -12.29 11.60
CA LYS A 648 -1.79 -10.93 11.62
C LYS A 648 -0.90 -9.99 10.77
N TYR A 649 -1.51 -9.00 10.15
CA TYR A 649 -0.83 -7.90 9.48
C TYR A 649 0.15 -7.17 10.42
N GLY A 650 1.40 -7.06 9.99
CA GLY A 650 2.54 -6.67 10.84
C GLY A 650 2.80 -5.17 10.97
N HIS A 651 1.96 -4.30 10.43
CA HIS A 651 2.09 -2.83 10.56
C HIS A 651 0.84 -2.24 11.23
N ALA A 652 0.88 -0.95 11.55
CA ALA A 652 -0.31 -0.20 11.92
C ALA A 652 -1.09 0.18 10.65
N ALA A 653 -2.42 0.12 10.69
CA ALA A 653 -3.31 0.52 9.60
C ALA A 653 -4.80 0.52 10.02
N VAL A 654 -5.64 1.26 9.29
CA VAL A 654 -7.12 1.23 9.40
C VAL A 654 -7.78 0.61 8.17
N TRP A 655 -8.72 -0.31 8.40
CA TRP A 655 -9.64 -0.82 7.37
C TRP A 655 -11.03 -0.20 7.51
N PRO A 656 -11.56 0.49 6.47
CA PRO A 656 -12.95 0.87 6.38
C PRO A 656 -13.82 -0.34 6.00
N LEU A 657 -14.30 -1.07 7.01
CA LEU A 657 -15.05 -2.32 6.84
C LEU A 657 -16.46 -2.13 6.26
N GLN A 658 -17.13 -1.03 6.63
CA GLN A 658 -18.46 -0.67 6.15
C GLN A 658 -18.55 0.85 5.94
N PRO A 659 -19.07 1.36 4.81
CA PRO A 659 -19.10 2.78 4.50
C PRO A 659 -20.26 3.54 5.18
N SER A 660 -20.12 4.86 5.27
CA SER A 660 -21.19 5.82 5.50
C SER A 660 -21.75 6.27 4.15
N CYS A 661 -22.98 5.88 3.84
CA CYS A 661 -23.68 6.25 2.61
C CYS A 661 -25.20 6.16 2.82
N VAL A 662 -25.98 6.72 1.90
CA VAL A 662 -27.45 6.53 1.87
C VAL A 662 -27.73 5.14 1.30
N ARG A 663 -28.60 4.35 1.94
CA ARG A 663 -29.04 3.06 1.39
C ARG A 663 -30.16 3.26 0.37
N PRO A 664 -30.27 2.38 -0.65
CA PRO A 664 -31.47 2.31 -1.47
C PRO A 664 -32.72 2.09 -0.62
N SER A 665 -33.80 2.81 -0.95
CA SER A 665 -35.11 2.62 -0.34
C SER A 665 -35.56 1.16 -0.50
N LYS A 666 -35.97 0.50 0.59
CA LYS A 666 -36.59 -0.82 0.49
C LYS A 666 -37.88 -0.72 -0.33
N VAL A 667 -37.87 -1.31 -1.52
CA VAL A 667 -39.12 -1.64 -2.23
C VAL A 667 -39.94 -2.53 -1.31
N GLN A 668 -41.21 -2.18 -1.09
CA GLN A 668 -42.13 -3.09 -0.42
C GLN A 668 -42.31 -4.32 -1.31
N GLU A 669 -41.83 -5.49 -0.85
CA GLU A 669 -42.20 -6.77 -1.44
C GLU A 669 -43.73 -6.94 -1.27
N THR A 670 -44.49 -6.56 -2.30
CA THR A 670 -45.93 -6.83 -2.33
C THR A 670 -46.11 -8.33 -2.48
N THR A 671 -46.42 -9.01 -1.37
CA THR A 671 -46.64 -10.45 -1.32
C THR A 671 -47.78 -10.86 -2.24
N ALA A 672 -47.45 -11.40 -3.42
CA ALA A 672 -48.45 -11.99 -4.31
C ALA A 672 -49.08 -13.22 -3.64
N PRO A 673 -50.41 -13.43 -3.77
CA PRO A 673 -51.09 -14.53 -3.09
C PRO A 673 -50.69 -15.89 -3.69
N ARG A 674 -50.48 -16.89 -2.82
CA ARG A 674 -50.10 -18.26 -3.21
C ARG A 674 -51.24 -18.98 -3.96
N GLY A 675 -51.24 -18.88 -5.29
CA GLY A 675 -52.00 -19.75 -6.18
C GLY A 675 -51.36 -21.15 -6.26
N LYS A 676 -52.19 -22.20 -6.31
CA LYS A 676 -51.73 -23.60 -6.37
C LYS A 676 -51.08 -23.92 -7.72
N VAL A 677 -49.95 -24.63 -7.68
CA VAL A 677 -49.26 -25.14 -8.88
C VAL A 677 -50.01 -26.33 -9.47
N GLY A 678 -50.39 -26.24 -10.75
CA GLY A 678 -50.80 -27.37 -11.58
C GLY A 678 -49.61 -27.98 -12.33
N THR A 679 -49.68 -29.27 -12.65
CA THR A 679 -48.60 -30.03 -13.29
C THR A 679 -48.37 -29.64 -14.76
N PRO A 680 -47.14 -29.81 -15.30
CA PRO A 680 -46.79 -29.35 -16.64
C PRO A 680 -47.11 -30.38 -17.74
N SER A 681 -47.67 -29.90 -18.86
CA SER A 681 -47.68 -30.63 -20.12
C SER A 681 -46.53 -30.18 -21.03
N THR A 682 -45.86 -31.14 -21.67
CA THR A 682 -44.68 -30.94 -22.53
C THR A 682 -44.95 -30.10 -23.78
N GLY A 683 -44.08 -29.11 -24.05
CA GLY A 683 -44.05 -28.34 -25.30
C GLY A 683 -42.72 -27.60 -25.48
N THR A 684 -42.12 -27.72 -26.67
CA THR A 684 -40.73 -27.33 -26.97
C THR A 684 -40.55 -25.84 -27.31
N SER A 685 -39.77 -25.09 -26.52
CA SER A 685 -39.01 -23.91 -26.98
C SER A 685 -37.95 -23.47 -25.96
N HIS A 686 -36.70 -23.96 -26.08
CA HIS A 686 -35.58 -23.59 -25.21
C HIS A 686 -34.66 -22.55 -25.86
N VAL A 687 -34.93 -21.25 -25.67
CA VAL A 687 -33.92 -20.17 -25.70
C VAL A 687 -34.28 -19.02 -24.73
N HIS A 688 -35.53 -18.53 -24.71
CA HIS A 688 -35.83 -17.23 -24.08
C HIS A 688 -36.01 -17.19 -22.55
N ARG A 689 -36.17 -18.32 -21.87
CA ARG A 689 -36.72 -18.35 -20.49
C ARG A 689 -35.72 -18.13 -19.33
N ALA A 690 -34.42 -18.04 -19.62
CA ALA A 690 -33.39 -17.80 -18.60
C ALA A 690 -33.15 -16.31 -18.29
N SER A 691 -33.57 -15.41 -19.19
CA SER A 691 -33.44 -13.95 -19.02
C SER A 691 -34.52 -13.37 -18.08
N GLU A 692 -35.78 -13.83 -18.24
CA GLU A 692 -36.95 -13.26 -17.55
C GLU A 692 -36.95 -13.44 -16.01
N THR A 693 -36.25 -14.46 -15.50
CA THR A 693 -36.13 -14.69 -14.04
C THR A 693 -35.08 -13.81 -13.38
N ALA A 694 -34.14 -13.22 -14.13
CA ALA A 694 -33.18 -12.25 -13.61
C ALA A 694 -33.72 -10.81 -13.70
N THR A 695 -34.47 -10.48 -14.76
CA THR A 695 -35.04 -9.13 -14.95
C THR A 695 -36.09 -8.77 -13.91
N ASN A 696 -36.91 -9.72 -13.46
CA ASN A 696 -37.93 -9.48 -12.43
C ASN A 696 -37.36 -9.22 -11.01
N ALA A 697 -36.05 -9.37 -10.79
CA ALA A 697 -35.39 -9.06 -9.51
C ALA A 697 -34.87 -7.61 -9.40
N LEU A 698 -34.97 -6.81 -10.47
CA LEU A 698 -34.34 -5.49 -10.58
C LEU A 698 -35.32 -4.30 -10.73
N GLN A 699 -36.63 -4.49 -10.51
CA GLN A 699 -37.59 -3.38 -10.48
C GLN A 699 -37.49 -2.55 -9.19
N LEU A 700 -36.49 -1.66 -9.15
CA LEU A 700 -36.32 -0.61 -8.14
C LEU A 700 -37.16 0.63 -8.48
N ASN A 701 -38.44 0.63 -8.11
CA ASN A 701 -39.25 1.86 -8.15
C ASN A 701 -38.88 2.78 -6.97
N ALA A 702 -38.03 3.78 -7.22
CA ALA A 702 -37.50 4.70 -6.21
C ALA A 702 -38.48 5.82 -5.83
N MET A 703 -39.32 5.60 -4.80
CA MET A 703 -39.97 6.72 -4.12
C MET A 703 -38.95 7.47 -3.25
N HIS A 704 -38.87 8.78 -3.48
CA HIS A 704 -37.86 9.66 -2.91
C HIS A 704 -38.19 10.09 -1.47
N SER A 705 -37.24 9.87 -0.56
CA SER A 705 -37.06 10.65 0.68
C SER A 705 -35.76 11.45 0.53
N ALA A 706 -35.75 12.71 0.94
CA ALA A 706 -34.55 13.55 0.86
C ALA A 706 -33.38 12.98 1.69
N ASP A 707 -33.70 12.27 2.78
CA ASP A 707 -32.78 11.44 3.55
C ASP A 707 -33.28 9.99 3.56
N GLY A 708 -32.59 9.09 2.83
CA GLY A 708 -32.77 7.65 2.95
C GLY A 708 -32.09 7.09 4.21
N GLU A 709 -32.41 5.86 4.61
CA GLU A 709 -31.80 5.27 5.82
C GLU A 709 -30.27 5.12 5.64
N ARG A 710 -29.47 5.88 6.40
CA ARG A 710 -28.01 5.86 6.28
C ARG A 710 -27.42 4.52 6.72
N GLN A 711 -26.47 3.99 5.95
CA GLN A 711 -25.59 2.89 6.35
C GLN A 711 -24.60 3.39 7.39
N VAL A 712 -24.53 2.72 8.53
CA VAL A 712 -23.66 3.12 9.65
C VAL A 712 -22.23 2.67 9.33
N PRO A 713 -21.21 3.55 9.33
CA PRO A 713 -19.84 3.15 9.05
C PRO A 713 -19.26 2.24 10.15
N VAL A 714 -18.38 1.33 9.73
CA VAL A 714 -17.59 0.45 10.62
C VAL A 714 -16.14 0.49 10.18
N ALA A 715 -15.21 0.62 11.13
CA ALA A 715 -13.77 0.57 10.89
C ALA A 715 -13.07 -0.46 11.79
N ALA A 716 -11.87 -0.90 11.42
CA ALA A 716 -10.97 -1.64 12.28
C ALA A 716 -9.57 -1.01 12.27
N MET A 717 -9.07 -0.64 13.44
CA MET A 717 -7.71 -0.17 13.65
C MET A 717 -6.85 -1.36 14.10
N VAL A 718 -5.79 -1.64 13.36
CA VAL A 718 -4.87 -2.74 13.61
C VAL A 718 -3.52 -2.16 13.99
N ALA A 719 -2.89 -2.67 15.04
CA ALA A 719 -1.53 -2.34 15.46
C ALA A 719 -0.82 -3.56 16.06
N ASN A 720 0.48 -3.45 16.34
CA ASN A 720 1.33 -4.56 16.83
C ASN A 720 2.12 -4.16 18.09
N LEU A 721 1.40 -3.59 19.07
CA LEU A 721 1.94 -3.18 20.36
C LEU A 721 2.10 -4.38 21.28
N SER A 722 3.24 -4.47 21.97
CA SER A 722 3.57 -5.55 22.91
C SER A 722 2.44 -5.82 23.90
N LYS A 723 2.17 -7.09 24.22
CA LYS A 723 1.29 -7.44 25.34
C LYS A 723 2.01 -7.23 26.68
N SER A 724 1.25 -6.93 27.72
CA SER A 724 1.72 -6.99 29.12
C SER A 724 2.25 -8.39 29.44
N SER A 725 3.38 -8.49 30.13
CA SER A 725 4.05 -9.77 30.42
C SER A 725 4.80 -9.71 31.76
N GLY A 726 4.89 -10.85 32.45
CA GLY A 726 5.63 -10.95 33.72
C GLY A 726 5.18 -9.98 34.83
N GLY A 727 3.91 -9.54 34.81
CA GLY A 727 3.38 -8.53 35.73
C GLY A 727 3.71 -7.07 35.35
N ARG A 728 4.50 -6.82 34.31
CA ARG A 728 4.75 -5.48 33.78
C ARG A 728 3.70 -5.13 32.70
N PRO A 729 3.15 -3.90 32.70
CA PRO A 729 2.23 -3.48 31.66
C PRO A 729 2.95 -3.30 30.32
N SER A 730 2.19 -3.35 29.22
CA SER A 730 2.67 -2.85 27.92
C SER A 730 3.06 -1.37 28.04
N LEU A 731 4.32 -1.05 27.75
CA LEU A 731 4.89 0.29 27.75
C LEU A 731 5.14 0.72 26.30
N LEU A 732 4.63 1.89 25.92
CA LEU A 732 4.74 2.41 24.56
C LEU A 732 5.92 3.37 24.44
N ARG A 733 6.72 3.22 23.39
CA ARG A 733 7.65 4.29 22.97
C ARG A 733 6.83 5.47 22.44
N HIS A 734 7.38 6.68 22.49
CA HIS A 734 6.67 7.87 22.01
C HIS A 734 6.21 7.75 20.55
N GLU A 735 7.04 7.15 19.67
CA GLU A 735 6.68 6.81 18.27
C GLU A 735 5.45 5.89 18.15
N GLU A 736 5.17 5.03 19.13
CA GLU A 736 4.00 4.15 19.16
C GLU A 736 2.75 4.91 19.64
N VAL A 737 2.92 5.92 20.50
CA VAL A 737 1.83 6.86 20.87
C VAL A 737 1.45 7.73 19.66
N VAL A 738 2.44 8.23 18.91
CA VAL A 738 2.23 8.95 17.63
C VAL A 738 1.47 8.08 16.64
N THR A 739 1.93 6.83 16.42
CA THR A 739 1.25 5.87 15.55
C THR A 739 -0.20 5.62 15.96
N LEU A 740 -0.49 5.47 17.27
CA LEU A 740 -1.86 5.33 17.76
C LEU A 740 -2.75 6.54 17.43
N PHE A 741 -2.25 7.77 17.63
CA PHE A 741 -2.99 8.98 17.29
C PHE A 741 -3.23 9.11 15.79
N HIS A 742 -2.20 8.82 14.96
CA HIS A 742 -2.28 8.85 13.50
C HIS A 742 -3.38 7.91 12.98
N GLU A 743 -3.33 6.62 13.35
CA GLU A 743 -4.31 5.63 12.91
C GLU A 743 -5.72 5.94 13.43
N PHE A 744 -5.85 6.38 14.68
CA PHE A 744 -7.17 6.75 15.20
C PHE A 744 -7.76 7.98 14.48
N GLY A 745 -6.91 8.85 13.91
CA GLY A 745 -7.33 9.91 13.00
C GLY A 745 -8.02 9.38 11.74
N HIS A 746 -7.48 8.31 11.13
CA HIS A 746 -8.12 7.61 10.01
C HIS A 746 -9.45 6.95 10.41
N VAL A 747 -9.53 6.37 11.62
CA VAL A 747 -10.81 5.86 12.18
C VAL A 747 -11.84 6.98 12.27
N MET A 748 -11.47 8.14 12.85
CA MET A 748 -12.38 9.27 13.01
C MET A 748 -12.79 9.89 11.67
N HIS A 749 -11.88 9.97 10.70
CA HIS A 749 -12.21 10.40 9.33
C HIS A 749 -13.25 9.47 8.70
N HIS A 750 -13.09 8.15 8.83
CA HIS A 750 -14.07 7.20 8.33
C HIS A 750 -15.45 7.35 9.00
N LEU A 751 -15.49 7.36 10.34
CA LEU A 751 -16.75 7.37 11.10
C LEU A 751 -17.48 8.71 11.10
N CYS A 752 -16.76 9.84 10.95
CA CYS A 752 -17.39 11.15 10.89
C CYS A 752 -17.92 11.53 9.49
N SER A 753 -17.50 10.81 8.44
CA SER A 753 -17.94 11.06 7.07
C SER A 753 -19.45 10.84 6.86
N LYS A 754 -20.07 11.69 6.04
CA LYS A 754 -21.51 11.69 5.73
C LYS A 754 -21.87 11.81 4.23
N PRO A 755 -21.07 11.33 3.26
CA PRO A 755 -21.43 11.41 1.85
C PRO A 755 -22.71 10.60 1.54
N ARG A 756 -23.31 10.85 0.39
CA ARG A 756 -24.43 10.07 -0.15
C ARG A 756 -23.95 8.73 -0.71
N PHE A 757 -22.84 8.69 -1.44
CA PHE A 757 -22.37 7.51 -2.17
C PHE A 757 -21.21 6.78 -1.49
N ALA A 758 -21.21 5.45 -1.58
CA ALA A 758 -20.20 4.60 -0.95
C ALA A 758 -18.77 4.86 -1.49
N ARG A 759 -18.62 5.13 -2.80
CA ARG A 759 -17.38 5.65 -3.41
C ARG A 759 -16.71 6.78 -2.61
N PHE A 760 -17.47 7.68 -2.01
CA PHE A 760 -16.92 8.86 -1.32
C PHE A 760 -16.79 8.70 0.20
N SER A 761 -17.20 7.56 0.76
CA SER A 761 -17.15 7.31 2.21
C SER A 761 -15.75 7.39 2.80
N GLY A 762 -15.64 8.07 3.94
CA GLY A 762 -14.46 8.07 4.80
C GLY A 762 -13.20 8.58 4.10
N THR A 763 -12.11 7.84 4.27
CA THR A 763 -10.76 8.15 3.78
C THR A 763 -10.61 8.03 2.25
N ARG A 764 -11.69 7.91 1.48
CA ARG A 764 -11.70 7.87 0.01
C ARG A 764 -11.58 9.27 -0.62
N VAL A 765 -10.59 10.03 -0.16
CA VAL A 765 -10.20 11.37 -0.65
C VAL A 765 -9.00 11.27 -1.61
N GLU A 766 -8.54 12.40 -2.15
CA GLU A 766 -7.29 12.46 -2.90
C GLU A 766 -6.10 11.95 -2.04
N ARG A 767 -5.25 11.05 -2.58
CA ARG A 767 -4.24 10.31 -1.77
C ARG A 767 -3.15 11.21 -1.17
N ASP A 768 -2.84 12.32 -1.82
CA ASP A 768 -1.93 13.35 -1.31
C ASP A 768 -2.57 14.25 -0.24
N PHE A 769 -3.86 14.05 0.07
CA PHE A 769 -4.57 14.68 1.19
C PHE A 769 -4.97 13.69 2.30
N VAL A 770 -5.03 12.37 2.03
CA VAL A 770 -5.55 11.39 3.00
C VAL A 770 -4.81 11.38 4.35
N GLU A 771 -3.51 11.69 4.34
CA GLU A 771 -2.69 11.76 5.55
C GLU A 771 -2.76 13.12 6.26
N ALA A 772 -3.31 14.17 5.64
CA ALA A 772 -3.35 15.48 6.28
C ALA A 772 -4.23 15.50 7.56
N PRO A 773 -5.41 14.83 7.61
CA PRO A 773 -6.16 14.63 8.84
C PRO A 773 -5.40 13.87 9.95
N SER A 774 -4.74 12.75 9.62
CA SER A 774 -4.00 11.93 10.59
C SER A 774 -2.75 12.65 11.12
N GLN A 775 -1.94 13.22 10.23
CA GLN A 775 -0.76 14.04 10.57
C GLN A 775 -1.12 15.35 11.29
N MET A 776 -2.34 15.87 11.13
CA MET A 776 -2.81 16.99 11.95
C MET A 776 -3.04 16.52 13.39
N LEU A 777 -3.66 15.37 13.58
CA LEU A 777 -3.97 14.81 14.91
C LEU A 777 -2.73 14.29 15.65
N GLU A 778 -1.66 13.94 14.94
CA GLU A 778 -0.34 13.70 15.52
C GLU A 778 0.16 14.86 16.40
N ASN A 779 -0.20 16.12 16.11
CA ASN A 779 0.29 17.28 16.87
C ASN A 779 0.07 17.18 18.39
N TRP A 780 -1.01 16.52 18.83
CA TRP A 780 -1.31 16.31 20.25
C TRP A 780 -0.27 15.43 20.96
N CYS A 781 0.47 14.58 20.26
CA CYS A 781 1.58 13.82 20.84
C CYS A 781 2.80 14.70 21.22
N TRP A 782 2.78 15.99 20.86
CA TRP A 782 3.76 16.98 21.30
C TRP A 782 3.11 18.20 21.99
N ASP A 783 1.79 18.17 22.21
CA ASP A 783 1.16 19.18 23.06
C ASP A 783 1.43 18.88 24.54
N ARG A 784 1.63 19.93 25.35
CA ARG A 784 1.95 19.81 26.77
C ARG A 784 0.78 19.21 27.56
N GLN A 785 -0.42 19.75 27.35
CA GLN A 785 -1.61 19.33 28.10
C GLN A 785 -2.00 17.89 27.74
N ALA A 786 -1.91 17.53 26.46
CA ALA A 786 -2.11 16.16 25.99
C ALA A 786 -1.05 15.19 26.55
N LEU A 787 0.24 15.56 26.52
CA LEU A 787 1.31 14.72 27.10
C LEU A 787 1.12 14.50 28.61
N GLU A 788 0.73 15.52 29.37
CA GLU A 788 0.42 15.41 30.81
C GLU A 788 -0.76 14.46 31.09
N ARG A 789 -1.79 14.44 30.21
CA ARG A 789 -2.92 13.49 30.30
C ARG A 789 -2.51 12.06 29.93
N LEU A 790 -1.79 11.89 28.83
CA LEU A 790 -1.39 10.59 28.28
C LEU A 790 -0.36 9.89 29.17
N SER A 791 0.52 10.65 29.83
CA SER A 791 1.65 10.13 30.61
C SER A 791 1.30 9.85 32.08
N GLY A 792 1.91 8.82 32.66
CA GLY A 792 1.79 8.42 34.07
C GLY A 792 2.70 7.23 34.38
N HIS A 793 3.70 7.41 35.25
CA HIS A 793 4.71 6.39 35.52
C HIS A 793 4.09 5.06 36.00
N TYR A 794 4.44 3.96 35.34
CA TYR A 794 3.74 2.68 35.46
C TYR A 794 3.67 2.11 36.88
N GLU A 795 4.71 2.31 37.69
CA GLU A 795 4.78 1.84 39.10
C GLU A 795 3.88 2.64 40.06
N ARG A 796 3.47 3.85 39.67
CA ARG A 796 2.58 4.72 40.47
C ARG A 796 1.14 4.74 39.95
N LEU A 797 0.82 3.94 38.95
CA LEU A 797 -0.58 3.69 38.58
C LEU A 797 -1.16 2.63 39.52
N ALA A 798 -2.28 2.95 40.17
CA ALA A 798 -3.05 1.93 40.88
C ALA A 798 -3.45 0.81 39.88
N PRO A 799 -3.31 -0.48 40.24
CA PRO A 799 -3.77 -1.57 39.39
C PRO A 799 -5.29 -1.42 39.21
N ARG A 800 -5.72 -1.05 38.00
CA ARG A 800 -7.15 -1.01 37.64
C ARG A 800 -7.69 -2.44 37.72
N THR A 801 -8.52 -2.71 38.73
CA THR A 801 -9.52 -3.77 38.59
C THR A 801 -10.41 -3.43 37.39
N PRO A 802 -10.85 -4.43 36.61
CA PRO A 802 -11.86 -4.19 35.57
C PRO A 802 -13.08 -3.52 36.20
N ARG A 803 -13.58 -2.44 35.58
CA ARG A 803 -14.92 -1.96 35.92
C ARG A 803 -15.91 -3.02 35.47
N ASP A 804 -16.72 -3.49 36.42
CA ASP A 804 -17.88 -4.31 36.12
C ASP A 804 -19.03 -3.34 35.82
N ASP A 805 -19.40 -3.22 34.55
CA ASP A 805 -20.26 -2.16 34.01
C ASP A 805 -21.76 -2.39 34.34
N GLY A 806 -22.06 -2.72 35.60
CA GLY A 806 -23.29 -3.44 35.98
C GLY A 806 -24.12 -2.91 37.15
N GLN A 807 -23.73 -1.84 37.87
CA GLN A 807 -24.54 -1.31 38.98
C GLN A 807 -24.69 0.22 38.96
N SER A 808 -25.94 0.66 39.10
CA SER A 808 -26.33 2.06 39.29
C SER A 808 -25.93 2.56 40.68
N GLU A 809 -25.64 3.85 40.78
CA GLU A 809 -25.31 4.53 42.04
C GLU A 809 -26.38 4.29 43.13
N SER A 810 -25.94 3.80 44.29
CA SER A 810 -26.62 4.05 45.56
C SER A 810 -25.55 4.36 46.61
N ALA A 811 -25.76 5.42 47.38
CA ALA A 811 -24.74 5.98 48.25
C ALA A 811 -24.56 5.14 49.53
N GLY A 812 -23.30 4.81 49.86
CA GLY A 812 -22.92 4.18 51.12
C GLY A 812 -21.59 4.75 51.60
N ALA A 813 -21.63 5.67 52.55
CA ALA A 813 -20.43 6.27 53.12
C ALA A 813 -19.72 5.26 54.05
N GLY A 814 -18.57 4.73 53.60
CA GLY A 814 -17.68 3.89 54.40
C GLY A 814 -16.24 4.36 54.25
N ALA A 815 -15.69 4.98 55.30
CA ALA A 815 -14.36 5.57 55.24
C ALA A 815 -13.26 4.48 55.27
N GLY A 816 -12.44 4.45 54.21
CA GLY A 816 -11.19 3.68 54.15
C GLY A 816 -10.09 4.54 53.53
N THR A 817 -9.24 5.14 54.36
CA THR A 817 -8.17 6.06 53.93
C THR A 817 -6.97 5.31 53.35
N GLY A 818 -7.15 4.69 52.19
CA GLY A 818 -6.06 4.34 51.28
C GLY A 818 -5.87 5.50 50.31
N GLY A 819 -4.78 6.26 50.45
CA GLY A 819 -4.50 7.39 49.56
C GLY A 819 -4.41 6.93 48.11
N ALA A 820 -5.29 7.44 47.25
CA ALA A 820 -5.22 7.13 45.82
C ALA A 820 -3.87 7.58 45.27
N LEU A 821 -3.09 6.64 44.72
CA LEU A 821 -1.83 6.93 44.07
C LEU A 821 -2.08 7.90 42.91
N VAL A 822 -1.67 9.17 43.09
CA VAL A 822 -1.72 10.19 42.05
C VAL A 822 -0.71 9.76 40.97
N PRO A 823 -1.14 9.59 39.70
CA PRO A 823 -0.21 9.29 38.61
C PRO A 823 0.87 10.36 38.54
N GLU A 824 2.15 9.95 38.55
CA GLU A 824 3.26 10.85 38.29
C GLU A 824 3.34 11.11 36.77
N PRO A 825 2.97 12.30 36.27
CA PRO A 825 3.04 12.60 34.85
C PRO A 825 4.49 12.68 34.39
N LEU A 826 4.71 12.70 33.07
CA LEU A 826 6.02 12.96 32.51
C LEU A 826 6.54 14.32 33.02
N PRO A 827 7.75 14.40 33.62
CA PRO A 827 8.30 15.65 34.14
C PRO A 827 8.28 16.78 33.11
N SER A 828 7.92 17.99 33.53
CA SER A 828 7.79 19.17 32.66
C SER A 828 9.03 19.46 31.82
N THR A 829 10.22 19.18 32.35
CA THR A 829 11.50 19.29 31.64
C THR A 829 11.70 18.21 30.57
N LEU A 830 11.19 16.99 30.78
CA LEU A 830 11.18 15.95 29.75
C LEU A 830 10.13 16.23 28.67
N ILE A 831 8.98 16.81 29.01
CA ILE A 831 8.00 17.31 28.02
C ILE A 831 8.65 18.34 27.09
N GLU A 832 9.36 19.34 27.63
CA GLU A 832 10.02 20.38 26.84
C GLU A 832 11.11 19.82 25.91
N ARG A 833 11.88 18.82 26.37
CA ARG A 833 12.89 18.13 25.55
C ARG A 833 12.22 17.26 24.47
N LEU A 834 11.13 16.58 24.81
CA LEU A 834 10.36 15.76 23.86
C LEU A 834 9.67 16.62 22.79
N GLN A 835 9.27 17.84 23.13
CA GLN A 835 8.83 18.84 22.15
C GLN A 835 9.94 19.27 21.19
N GLN A 836 11.20 19.33 21.66
CA GLN A 836 12.35 19.66 20.83
C GLN A 836 12.75 18.53 19.87
N THR A 837 12.48 17.25 20.17
CA THR A 837 12.76 16.14 19.22
C THR A 837 12.01 16.31 17.90
N ARG A 838 10.82 16.92 17.92
CA ARG A 838 10.03 17.22 16.71
C ARG A 838 10.72 18.17 15.72
N ARG A 839 11.73 18.92 16.20
CA ARG A 839 12.55 19.86 15.42
C ARG A 839 13.97 19.34 15.22
N CYS A 840 14.31 18.18 15.79
CA CYS A 840 15.63 17.58 15.72
C CYS A 840 16.00 17.25 14.27
N LEU A 841 16.96 18.01 13.71
CA LEU A 841 17.55 17.74 12.40
C LEU A 841 16.51 17.66 11.28
N ILE A 842 15.42 18.42 11.45
CA ILE A 842 14.22 18.30 10.62
C ILE A 842 14.50 18.78 9.19
N ALA A 843 15.35 19.78 8.97
CA ALA A 843 15.63 20.27 7.63
C ALA A 843 16.39 19.24 6.77
N LEU A 844 17.34 18.50 7.37
CA LEU A 844 18.01 17.35 6.76
C LEU A 844 17.02 16.21 6.49
N GLN A 845 16.15 15.87 7.46
CA GLN A 845 15.15 14.82 7.29
C GLN A 845 14.17 15.14 6.17
N THR A 846 13.59 16.35 6.15
CA THR A 846 12.69 16.81 5.10
C THR A 846 13.40 16.90 3.74
N ARG A 847 14.65 17.38 3.66
CA ARG A 847 15.39 17.39 2.38
C ARG A 847 15.70 15.98 1.87
N ARG A 848 15.90 14.99 2.73
CA ARG A 848 15.96 13.59 2.30
C ARG A 848 14.63 13.12 1.70
N GLN A 849 13.49 13.49 2.28
CA GLN A 849 12.18 13.18 1.69
C GLN A 849 11.97 13.87 0.34
N ILE A 850 12.42 15.13 0.19
CA ILE A 850 12.40 15.86 -1.08
C ILE A 850 13.24 15.15 -2.16
N VAL A 851 14.42 14.62 -1.82
CA VAL A 851 15.25 13.84 -2.77
C VAL A 851 14.47 12.62 -3.27
N LEU A 852 13.81 11.88 -2.38
CA LEU A 852 13.02 10.71 -2.77
C LEU A 852 11.80 11.07 -3.63
N ALA A 853 11.11 12.15 -3.29
CA ALA A 853 9.97 12.65 -4.05
C ALA A 853 10.39 13.14 -5.46
N LEU A 854 11.48 13.89 -5.58
CA LEU A 854 12.00 14.32 -6.89
C LEU A 854 12.56 13.14 -7.70
N PHE A 855 13.14 12.13 -7.06
CA PHE A 855 13.57 10.90 -7.73
C PHE A 855 12.36 10.16 -8.33
N ASP A 856 11.29 9.96 -7.55
CA ASP A 856 10.03 9.36 -8.01
C ASP A 856 9.38 10.16 -9.17
N GLN A 857 9.32 11.49 -9.08
CA GLN A 857 8.83 12.32 -10.19
C GLN A 857 9.72 12.22 -11.44
N ALA A 858 11.05 12.27 -11.31
CA ALA A 858 11.98 12.22 -12.44
C ALA A 858 12.03 10.84 -13.15
N LEU A 859 11.68 9.76 -12.46
CA LEU A 859 11.44 8.47 -13.11
C LEU A 859 10.18 8.53 -13.99
N HIS A 860 9.08 9.09 -13.47
CA HIS A 860 7.76 9.05 -14.10
C HIS A 860 7.37 10.28 -14.94
N HIS A 861 8.27 11.27 -15.07
CA HIS A 861 8.09 12.47 -15.89
C HIS A 861 9.43 12.93 -16.50
N ALA A 862 9.61 12.66 -17.80
CA ALA A 862 10.85 12.98 -18.51
C ALA A 862 11.22 14.49 -18.50
N PRO A 863 10.28 15.45 -18.66
CA PRO A 863 10.62 16.89 -18.59
C PRO A 863 11.24 17.31 -17.25
N THR A 864 10.76 16.78 -16.12
CA THR A 864 11.37 17.00 -14.80
C THR A 864 12.78 16.42 -14.75
N ARG A 865 12.99 15.19 -15.25
CA ARG A 865 14.34 14.60 -15.34
C ARG A 865 15.30 15.45 -16.16
N GLU A 866 14.90 15.86 -17.37
CA GLU A 866 15.71 16.71 -18.24
C GLU A 866 16.00 18.09 -17.64
N LYS A 867 15.06 18.65 -16.87
CA LYS A 867 15.28 19.89 -16.12
C LYS A 867 16.32 19.69 -15.01
N LEU A 868 16.15 18.68 -14.16
CA LEU A 868 17.06 18.35 -13.06
C LEU A 868 18.48 18.05 -13.58
N GLU A 869 18.61 17.30 -14.68
CA GLU A 869 19.89 17.03 -15.33
C GLU A 869 20.56 18.28 -15.90
N ARG A 870 19.79 19.23 -16.46
CA ARG A 870 20.32 20.52 -16.94
C ARG A 870 20.77 21.42 -15.79
N GLU A 871 19.95 21.54 -14.74
CA GLU A 871 20.24 22.39 -13.57
C GLU A 871 21.42 21.85 -12.76
N TYR A 872 21.46 20.54 -12.51
CA TYR A 872 22.42 19.94 -11.59
C TYR A 872 23.59 19.23 -12.27
N GLY A 873 23.46 18.82 -13.53
CA GLY A 873 24.46 18.05 -14.27
C GLY A 873 25.57 18.88 -14.93
N ALA A 874 25.58 20.21 -14.81
CA ALA A 874 26.62 21.06 -15.44
C ALA A 874 28.07 20.70 -15.02
N ASP A 875 28.27 20.29 -13.75
CA ASP A 875 29.57 19.82 -13.26
C ASP A 875 30.05 18.52 -13.94
N ARG A 876 29.18 17.76 -14.62
CA ARG A 876 29.52 16.55 -15.38
C ARG A 876 30.45 16.85 -16.56
N ARG A 877 30.38 18.06 -17.15
CA ARG A 877 31.31 18.53 -18.21
C ARG A 877 32.62 19.06 -17.63
N ASN A 878 32.56 19.92 -16.60
CA ASN A 878 33.75 20.53 -16.02
C ASN A 878 34.62 19.52 -15.23
N SER A 879 34.03 18.56 -14.52
CA SER A 879 34.77 17.49 -13.85
C SER A 879 35.45 16.56 -14.85
N ARG A 880 34.73 16.04 -15.86
CA ARG A 880 35.32 15.19 -16.92
C ARG A 880 36.45 15.90 -17.67
N ASN A 881 36.34 17.21 -17.94
CA ASN A 881 37.41 18.00 -18.56
C ASN A 881 38.61 18.25 -17.63
N ARG A 882 38.39 18.55 -16.34
CA ARG A 882 39.49 18.71 -15.35
C ARG A 882 40.20 17.39 -15.05
N SER A 883 39.48 16.27 -15.04
CA SER A 883 40.09 14.94 -14.93
C SER A 883 40.93 14.60 -16.16
N ARG A 884 40.45 14.91 -17.37
CA ARG A 884 41.22 14.75 -18.61
C ARG A 884 42.47 15.63 -18.64
N SER A 885 42.39 16.90 -18.23
CA SER A 885 43.55 17.80 -18.22
C SER A 885 44.58 17.50 -17.11
N ARG A 886 44.18 16.83 -16.02
CA ARG A 886 45.12 16.29 -15.02
C ARG A 886 45.75 14.97 -15.46
N ALA A 887 44.99 14.11 -16.13
CA ALA A 887 45.49 12.83 -16.66
C ALA A 887 46.52 13.01 -17.80
N SER A 888 46.44 14.09 -18.59
CA SER A 888 47.43 14.39 -19.63
C SER A 888 48.79 14.88 -19.09
N GLY A 889 48.95 15.04 -17.76
CA GLY A 889 50.13 15.63 -17.14
C GLY A 889 51.21 14.64 -16.66
N HIS A 890 50.95 13.33 -16.65
CA HIS A 890 51.91 12.31 -16.16
C HIS A 890 52.10 11.18 -17.19
N ARG A 891 53.32 10.63 -17.25
CA ARG A 891 53.77 9.74 -18.33
C ARG A 891 53.00 8.40 -18.32
N ASN A 892 52.43 8.04 -19.48
CA ASN A 892 51.72 6.78 -19.71
C ASN A 892 52.57 5.55 -19.37
N SER A 893 52.01 4.61 -18.60
CA SER A 893 52.37 3.20 -18.68
C SER A 893 51.30 2.45 -19.48
N GLN A 894 51.70 1.46 -20.29
CA GLN A 894 50.75 0.68 -21.09
C GLN A 894 49.72 -0.07 -20.23
N GLN A 895 50.06 -0.43 -18.98
CA GLN A 895 49.13 -1.00 -18.00
C GLN A 895 48.02 -0.02 -17.61
N GLN A 896 48.30 1.28 -17.42
CA GLN A 896 47.24 2.25 -17.16
C GLN A 896 46.33 2.45 -18.36
N GLN A 897 46.86 2.39 -19.58
CA GLN A 897 46.02 2.43 -20.79
C GLN A 897 45.16 1.18 -20.95
N GLN A 898 45.68 -0.02 -20.66
CA GLN A 898 44.87 -1.24 -20.64
C GLN A 898 43.82 -1.26 -19.54
N GLN A 899 44.15 -0.79 -18.32
CA GLN A 899 43.15 -0.64 -17.25
C GLN A 899 42.08 0.40 -17.60
N GLN A 900 42.45 1.54 -18.21
CA GLN A 900 41.47 2.52 -18.68
C GLN A 900 40.62 1.97 -19.84
N GLN A 901 41.17 1.17 -20.75
CA GLN A 901 40.40 0.51 -21.81
C GLN A 901 39.45 -0.55 -21.25
N GLN A 902 39.88 -1.39 -20.31
CA GLN A 902 39.01 -2.36 -19.63
C GLN A 902 37.91 -1.67 -18.81
N GLN A 903 38.25 -0.58 -18.11
CA GLN A 903 37.27 0.20 -17.35
C GLN A 903 36.29 0.96 -18.27
N GLN A 904 36.75 1.44 -19.44
CA GLN A 904 35.87 2.00 -20.47
C GLN A 904 34.99 0.93 -21.13
N GLN A 905 35.50 -0.30 -21.35
CA GLN A 905 34.71 -1.42 -21.87
C GLN A 905 33.67 -1.92 -20.86
N GLN A 906 33.99 -1.92 -19.56
CA GLN A 906 33.00 -2.19 -18.51
C GLN A 906 31.94 -1.08 -18.44
N LEU A 907 32.33 0.19 -18.53
CA LEU A 907 31.40 1.32 -18.58
C LEU A 907 30.54 1.33 -19.85
N SER A 908 31.07 0.88 -21.00
CA SER A 908 30.27 0.75 -22.23
C SER A 908 29.32 -0.44 -22.16
N SER A 909 29.74 -1.60 -21.61
CA SER A 909 28.82 -2.73 -21.41
C SER A 909 27.71 -2.42 -20.38
N SER A 910 27.99 -1.58 -19.37
CA SER A 910 26.94 -1.06 -18.49
C SER A 910 25.98 -0.13 -19.24
N SER A 911 26.48 0.68 -20.16
CA SER A 911 25.64 1.54 -21.02
C SER A 911 24.82 0.77 -22.06
N GLU A 912 25.21 -0.44 -22.43
CA GLU A 912 24.45 -1.35 -23.30
C GLU A 912 23.32 -2.10 -22.56
N MET A 913 23.29 -2.07 -21.22
CA MET A 913 22.21 -2.63 -20.41
C MET A 913 21.14 -1.61 -19.97
N LEU A 914 21.37 -0.31 -20.17
CA LEU A 914 20.41 0.73 -19.81
C LEU A 914 19.23 0.73 -20.79
N VAL A 915 18.04 0.41 -20.29
CA VAL A 915 16.79 0.58 -21.05
C VAL A 915 16.49 2.09 -21.14
N ASP A 916 16.50 2.63 -22.36
CA ASP A 916 16.27 4.05 -22.67
C ASP A 916 17.20 5.08 -21.97
N GLY A 917 18.38 4.64 -21.52
CA GLY A 917 19.47 5.53 -21.09
C GLY A 917 19.30 6.23 -19.73
N ILE A 918 18.36 5.78 -18.89
CA ILE A 918 18.17 6.30 -17.53
C ILE A 918 19.09 5.53 -16.56
N ASP A 919 20.22 6.11 -16.14
CA ASP A 919 20.96 5.58 -14.99
C ASP A 919 20.26 5.99 -13.69
N THR A 920 19.44 5.06 -13.15
CA THR A 920 18.62 5.33 -11.97
C THR A 920 19.45 5.49 -10.68
N ALA A 921 20.70 4.99 -10.64
CA ALA A 921 21.64 5.27 -9.55
C ALA A 921 22.31 6.64 -9.67
N GLU A 922 22.76 7.05 -10.87
CA GLU A 922 23.36 8.37 -11.10
C GLU A 922 22.34 9.48 -10.84
N LEU A 923 21.09 9.31 -11.26
CA LEU A 923 20.00 10.26 -11.00
C LEU A 923 19.77 10.48 -9.49
N LEU A 924 19.65 9.39 -8.71
CA LEU A 924 19.52 9.50 -7.26
C LEU A 924 20.77 10.11 -6.61
N ALA A 925 21.97 9.70 -7.03
CA ALA A 925 23.22 10.23 -6.50
C ALA A 925 23.42 11.73 -6.82
N LEU A 926 22.89 12.20 -7.95
CA LEU A 926 22.87 13.62 -8.33
C LEU A 926 21.95 14.43 -7.40
N LEU A 927 20.70 13.99 -7.24
CA LEU A 927 19.72 14.64 -6.34
C LEU A 927 20.20 14.63 -4.88
N GLN A 928 20.71 13.49 -4.42
CA GLN A 928 21.23 13.34 -3.07
C GLN A 928 22.44 14.25 -2.81
N ARG A 929 23.33 14.45 -3.79
CA ARG A 929 24.48 15.37 -3.67
C ARG A 929 24.06 16.85 -3.64
N ARG A 930 23.05 17.24 -4.42
CA ARG A 930 22.64 18.65 -4.58
C ARG A 930 21.63 19.10 -3.52
N ILE A 931 20.69 18.24 -3.17
CA ILE A 931 19.59 18.54 -2.25
C ILE A 931 19.83 17.84 -0.91
N GLY A 932 20.12 16.54 -0.92
CA GLY A 932 20.28 15.74 0.31
C GLY A 932 21.54 16.01 1.14
N LEU A 933 22.51 16.77 0.59
CA LEU A 933 23.80 17.20 1.18
C LEU A 933 24.80 16.08 1.56
N VAL A 934 24.34 14.96 2.11
CA VAL A 934 25.16 13.76 2.39
C VAL A 934 25.18 12.88 1.14
N PRO A 935 26.32 12.57 0.51
CA PRO A 935 26.36 11.81 -0.74
C PRO A 935 25.98 10.32 -0.55
N MET A 936 25.39 9.71 -1.58
CA MET A 936 25.17 8.25 -1.64
C MET A 936 26.49 7.49 -1.56
N THR A 937 26.49 6.33 -0.88
CA THR A 937 27.63 5.41 -0.83
C THR A 937 27.92 4.83 -2.22
N PRO A 938 29.16 4.91 -2.74
CA PRO A 938 29.50 4.39 -4.07
C PRO A 938 29.21 2.88 -4.22
N GLY A 939 28.56 2.52 -5.33
CA GLY A 939 28.14 1.14 -5.61
C GLY A 939 26.84 0.70 -4.90
N THR A 940 26.11 1.63 -4.27
CA THR A 940 24.73 1.39 -3.81
C THR A 940 23.72 1.80 -4.87
N HIS A 941 22.53 1.19 -4.82
CA HIS A 941 21.44 1.42 -5.75
C HIS A 941 20.09 1.40 -5.01
N MET A 942 19.87 2.37 -4.11
CA MET A 942 18.70 2.38 -3.22
C MET A 942 17.37 2.24 -3.97
N GLY A 943 17.25 2.79 -5.20
CA GLY A 943 16.08 2.60 -6.07
C GLY A 943 15.69 1.14 -6.39
N ALA A 944 16.62 0.19 -6.31
CA ALA A 944 16.35 -1.25 -6.47
C ALA A 944 15.69 -1.88 -5.22
N SER A 945 15.69 -1.14 -4.10
CA SER A 945 15.08 -1.51 -2.83
C SER A 945 14.00 -0.54 -2.35
N PHE A 946 13.61 0.43 -3.19
CA PHE A 946 12.63 1.45 -2.86
C PHE A 946 11.21 1.00 -3.23
N GLY A 947 10.65 0.11 -2.39
CA GLY A 947 9.35 -0.54 -2.61
C GLY A 947 8.17 0.36 -3.01
N HIS A 948 8.18 1.65 -2.63
CA HIS A 948 7.13 2.62 -3.00
C HIS A 948 6.98 2.79 -4.53
N LEU A 949 8.09 2.71 -5.28
CA LEU A 949 8.08 2.81 -6.75
C LEU A 949 7.33 1.64 -7.41
N MET A 950 7.08 0.55 -6.68
CA MET A 950 6.59 -0.74 -7.19
C MET A 950 5.43 -1.28 -6.33
N SER A 951 4.73 -0.42 -5.59
CA SER A 951 3.60 -0.78 -4.70
C SER A 951 2.35 0.08 -4.89
N GLY A 952 2.25 0.80 -6.02
CA GLY A 952 1.14 1.71 -6.32
C GLY A 952 1.30 3.13 -5.75
N TYR A 953 2.45 3.45 -5.16
CA TYR A 953 2.87 4.79 -4.71
C TYR A 953 3.76 5.52 -5.74
N ASP A 954 3.97 4.93 -6.90
CA ASP A 954 4.64 5.53 -8.05
C ASP A 954 4.03 6.88 -8.45
N ALA A 955 4.91 7.86 -8.71
CA ALA A 955 4.61 9.28 -8.93
C ALA A 955 3.85 9.99 -7.78
N GLN A 956 3.83 9.42 -6.57
CA GLN A 956 3.06 9.92 -5.42
C GLN A 956 3.86 10.08 -4.13
N TYR A 957 5.18 9.83 -4.13
CA TYR A 957 5.95 9.86 -2.89
C TYR A 957 6.01 11.26 -2.22
N TYR A 958 5.80 12.33 -3.00
CA TYR A 958 5.64 13.69 -2.49
C TYR A 958 4.44 13.86 -1.54
N GLY A 959 3.42 12.99 -1.65
CA GLY A 959 2.14 13.10 -0.94
C GLY A 959 2.30 13.14 0.58
N TYR A 960 3.31 12.46 1.13
CA TYR A 960 3.63 12.50 2.56
C TYR A 960 4.02 13.91 3.04
N LEU A 961 4.84 14.64 2.28
CA LEU A 961 5.23 16.02 2.59
C LEU A 961 4.11 17.01 2.29
N TRP A 962 3.35 16.77 1.22
CA TRP A 962 2.20 17.59 0.82
C TRP A 962 1.12 17.58 1.91
N SER A 963 0.74 16.39 2.38
CA SER A 963 -0.14 16.22 3.54
C SER A 963 0.46 16.83 4.81
N GLU A 964 1.75 16.64 5.11
CA GLU A 964 2.35 17.14 6.36
C GLU A 964 2.34 18.68 6.42
N VAL A 965 2.58 19.34 5.28
CA VAL A 965 2.53 20.80 5.17
C VAL A 965 1.13 21.32 5.46
N TYR A 966 0.09 20.72 4.87
CA TYR A 966 -1.29 21.18 5.06
C TYR A 966 -1.89 20.72 6.40
N ALA A 967 -1.43 19.60 6.97
CA ALA A 967 -1.68 19.23 8.36
C ALA A 967 -1.15 20.30 9.34
N CYS A 968 0.06 20.83 9.08
CA CYS A 968 0.62 21.93 9.86
C CYS A 968 -0.20 23.22 9.72
N ASP A 969 -0.72 23.52 8.52
CA ASP A 969 -1.54 24.72 8.31
C ASP A 969 -2.92 24.60 8.98
N MET A 970 -3.59 23.45 8.86
CA MET A 970 -4.83 23.15 9.59
C MET A 970 -4.64 23.25 11.12
N TYR A 971 -3.57 22.64 11.66
CA TYR A 971 -3.27 22.71 13.08
C TYR A 971 -3.00 24.16 13.54
N ALA A 972 -2.19 24.90 12.79
CA ALA A 972 -1.84 26.26 13.13
C ALA A 972 -3.02 27.23 13.05
N GLN A 973 -3.94 27.03 12.12
CA GLN A 973 -5.09 27.90 11.91
C GLN A 973 -6.20 27.72 12.96
N ALA A 974 -6.33 26.51 13.54
CA ALA A 974 -7.47 26.16 14.38
C ALA A 974 -7.14 25.70 15.80
N PHE A 975 -5.92 25.19 16.05
CA PHE A 975 -5.60 24.47 17.30
C PHE A 975 -4.34 24.95 18.01
N ALA A 976 -3.38 25.60 17.35
CA ALA A 976 -2.09 25.93 17.96
C ALA A 976 -2.19 26.83 19.22
N ASP A 977 -3.16 27.73 19.29
CA ASP A 977 -3.37 28.60 20.46
C ASP A 977 -4.20 27.93 21.57
N GLN A 978 -5.11 27.01 21.20
CA GLN A 978 -6.00 26.28 22.12
C GLN A 978 -6.20 24.84 21.63
N PRO A 979 -5.25 23.92 21.91
CA PRO A 979 -5.25 22.57 21.34
C PRO A 979 -6.47 21.70 21.69
N LEU A 980 -7.24 22.05 22.72
CA LEU A 980 -8.45 21.33 23.12
C LEU A 980 -9.73 22.17 22.98
N ASP A 981 -9.79 23.17 22.09
CA ASP A 981 -11.04 23.88 21.81
C ASP A 981 -12.07 22.97 21.11
N PRO A 982 -13.20 22.64 21.77
CA PRO A 982 -14.25 21.81 21.16
C PRO A 982 -14.97 22.51 20.00
N LYS A 983 -14.91 23.85 19.88
CA LYS A 983 -15.50 24.57 18.74
C LYS A 983 -14.65 24.38 17.48
N ALA A 984 -13.34 24.58 17.58
CA ALA A 984 -12.39 24.26 16.52
C ALA A 984 -12.46 22.77 16.12
N GLY A 985 -12.54 21.86 17.09
CA GLY A 985 -12.64 20.43 16.83
C GLY A 985 -13.96 20.00 16.18
N TYR A 986 -15.10 20.58 16.58
CA TYR A 986 -16.38 20.40 15.88
C TYR A 986 -16.34 20.98 14.46
N ARG A 987 -15.72 22.16 14.26
CA ARG A 987 -15.53 22.77 12.94
C ARG A 987 -14.69 21.89 12.02
N TYR A 988 -13.59 21.31 12.53
CA TYR A 988 -12.78 20.33 11.82
C TYR A 988 -13.59 19.08 11.44
N ARG A 989 -14.38 18.54 12.38
CA ARG A 989 -15.28 17.41 12.12
C ARG A 989 -16.30 17.71 11.01
N GLN A 990 -16.90 18.90 10.96
CA GLN A 990 -17.88 19.25 9.92
C GLN A 990 -17.25 19.61 8.56
N LEU A 991 -16.12 20.32 8.54
CA LEU A 991 -15.55 20.84 7.30
C LEU A 991 -14.53 19.89 6.65
N VAL A 992 -13.77 19.14 7.45
CA VAL A 992 -12.71 18.24 6.95
C VAL A 992 -13.15 16.78 6.93
N LEU A 993 -13.71 16.26 8.02
CA LEU A 993 -14.04 14.83 8.11
C LEU A 993 -15.41 14.47 7.49
N ALA A 994 -16.43 15.30 7.69
CA ALA A 994 -17.78 14.99 7.25
C ALA A 994 -17.96 14.88 5.72
N PRO A 995 -17.26 15.65 4.86
CA PRO A 995 -17.38 15.47 3.41
C PRO A 995 -16.87 14.12 2.91
N GLY A 996 -15.81 13.57 3.51
CA GLY A 996 -15.02 12.51 2.88
C GLY A 996 -14.64 12.89 1.44
N GLY A 997 -14.69 11.93 0.52
CA GLY A 997 -14.39 12.15 -0.91
C GLY A 997 -15.43 12.93 -1.72
N SER A 998 -16.54 13.40 -1.12
CA SER A 998 -17.64 14.08 -1.84
C SER A 998 -17.27 15.47 -2.36
N ARG A 999 -16.15 16.03 -1.87
CA ARG A 999 -15.55 17.30 -2.26
C ARG A 999 -14.08 17.08 -2.60
N GLY A 1000 -13.49 18.02 -3.34
CA GLY A 1000 -12.04 18.01 -3.57
C GLY A 1000 -11.28 18.53 -2.35
N ALA A 1001 -10.13 17.91 -2.03
CA ALA A 1001 -9.24 18.34 -0.93
C ALA A 1001 -8.91 19.85 -0.92
N ASN A 1002 -8.69 20.46 -2.08
CA ASN A 1002 -8.46 21.91 -2.20
C ASN A 1002 -9.63 22.73 -1.64
N GLU A 1003 -10.88 22.36 -1.94
CA GLU A 1003 -12.07 23.05 -1.41
C GLU A 1003 -12.24 22.85 0.10
N ILE A 1004 -11.98 21.62 0.57
CA ILE A 1004 -12.05 21.26 1.99
C ILE A 1004 -11.06 22.12 2.80
N LEU A 1005 -9.82 22.24 2.31
CA LEU A 1005 -8.79 23.06 2.93
C LEU A 1005 -9.13 24.55 2.86
N HIS A 1006 -9.58 25.06 1.70
CA HIS A 1006 -9.98 26.45 1.57
C HIS A 1006 -11.07 26.84 2.58
N ASP A 1007 -12.14 26.04 2.71
CA ASP A 1007 -13.25 26.31 3.64
C ASP A 1007 -12.82 26.20 5.11
N PHE A 1008 -11.94 25.24 5.44
CA PHE A 1008 -11.43 25.08 6.79
C PHE A 1008 -10.39 26.15 7.18
N LEU A 1009 -9.60 26.64 6.23
CA LEU A 1009 -8.61 27.69 6.50
C LEU A 1009 -9.19 29.10 6.37
N GLY A 1010 -10.26 29.28 5.57
CA GLY A 1010 -10.80 30.58 5.18
C GLY A 1010 -9.94 31.32 4.14
N ARG A 1011 -9.02 30.59 3.49
CA ARG A 1011 -8.02 31.05 2.52
C ARG A 1011 -7.37 29.85 1.83
N GLU A 1012 -6.61 30.09 0.77
CA GLU A 1012 -5.73 29.08 0.20
C GLU A 1012 -4.68 28.54 1.21
N PRO A 1013 -4.31 27.25 1.12
CA PRO A 1013 -3.33 26.63 2.01
C PRO A 1013 -1.89 27.04 1.63
N HIS A 1014 -1.03 27.21 2.63
CA HIS A 1014 0.35 27.68 2.45
C HIS A 1014 1.37 26.93 3.33
N GLU A 1015 2.64 26.95 2.91
CA GLU A 1015 3.70 26.25 3.64
C GLU A 1015 4.20 26.95 4.92
N ASP A 1016 3.85 28.21 5.21
CA ASP A 1016 4.46 28.98 6.32
C ASP A 1016 4.20 28.38 7.71
N ALA A 1017 3.04 27.75 7.91
CA ALA A 1017 2.71 27.07 9.16
C ALA A 1017 3.65 25.88 9.44
N PHE A 1018 4.06 25.15 8.40
CA PHE A 1018 5.04 24.06 8.51
C PHE A 1018 6.38 24.58 9.03
N PHE A 1019 6.94 25.62 8.40
CA PHE A 1019 8.21 26.22 8.82
C PHE A 1019 8.14 26.75 10.26
N ARG A 1020 7.09 27.52 10.59
CA ARG A 1020 6.89 28.04 11.95
C ARG A 1020 6.78 26.93 13.02
N LEU A 1021 6.01 25.87 12.77
CA LEU A 1021 5.85 24.78 13.76
C LEU A 1021 7.13 23.95 13.91
N ARG A 1022 7.85 23.71 12.81
CA ARG A 1022 9.15 23.01 12.81
C ARG A 1022 10.33 23.89 13.27
N GLY A 1023 10.13 25.20 13.44
CA GLY A 1023 11.14 26.14 13.96
C GLY A 1023 12.22 26.54 12.96
N LEU A 1024 11.80 26.75 11.70
CA LEU A 1024 12.66 26.93 10.52
C LEU A 1024 12.46 28.30 9.85
#